data_AF-A0A5B1QSD4-F1
#
_entry.id   AF-A0A5B1QSD4-F1
#
_cell.length_a   1.000
_cell.length_b   1.000
_cell.length_c   1.000
_cell.angle_alpha   90.00
_cell.angle_beta   90.00
_cell.angle_gamma   90.00
#
_symmetry.space_group_name_H-M   'P 1'
#
loop_
_entity.id
_entity.type
_entity.pdbx_description
1 polymer ?
#
loop_
_entity_poly.entity_id
_entity_poly.type
_entity_poly.pdbx_seq_one_letter_code
_entity_poly.pdbx_strand_id
1 'polypeptide(L)'
;MRFSFSDKDINTYEELLWALLNQKRDGEKPPQDRSVGIPTPIPVADKPPRFFALVIGINRYQSYNVTPLKGAVPDANQIEAYLKTDLGVSPDNIRNLRDKQATREGIIRELRALATDERIQYGDPIFIFYAGHGSTAKAPDGWEAGGPKIQLICPHDHFETVNGRQVVGIPDRTLGSLISNIAKEKGDNISVIFDCCHSGSGTRDHEFDPDRLVRGIETNVKIPSDLDKDIWSNSSGDRLAKIASGFSHSGLRSHVLLAACSAEETAKEEDKRGVFTKALLEALRMYGADKVTYKDLAQRIPLLPAQNPQCEGVNAERILFNARAPSRGRVLHKIRIKGDKYAMDAGAAHGVTEGAEFTVYRDRDDLDTPLGVLTVLQTAAFSSVLDVLSYGDKFTFEKDAYALQTRAGAQEDLRIHVALDDRLTDLFEALAMEMQKTGTGAQKILLDSKEKSVLDLQLEKDRIVFNILDPLVKGYGLDRIPYSIDIDVDAALPVVRAAAHYYWHLNRTTKTPKLQGKIQVEVYELEEADGEYDEDLQAILRPKGPNLKRGDIVDVVADGTKYGVKIVNTTNIPLYPSVFFFSHGDLSIQSYFETPTAVGKVDAPLAPKQSLTIGYGSGGAAPYEYYLADGQDIDVGFLKLFLSSEPVDLSHVPQASPFSEGRAGKPSTVKTEAVWDTILVPIIQHKEPLVPIPPTDPKPEPAPETPTGRNPIVVGTANTMDVRPWNKPQGETTKTITFSNLPVVPQILPFGLNTLDIDRNNNIRVVAEKQDIGQEGFKLSLNTWSGTTLYSAGASWLELPQEEKEFQWGEFSTLEVHSRSQPQLSTSQWIAFKREFTQPPHVVVFLSGLDMLGSRDWRVNVTATDVTRSGFRVQVDTWADSVLYCGNVGWIAYPQGRLDVVSGRADTRDIRSWIRPQLNNNNKITFGNINFAQPPKVFVALNSLNIDRSANLRIRTSVDNVTTSGMTWHIDGWSDTVLYSAGISYICVA
;
A
#
# COMPACT_ATOMS: atom_id res chain seq x y z
N MET A 1 9.04 -39.50 -16.01
CA MET A 1 10.33 -38.95 -15.54
C MET A 1 10.02 -37.68 -14.77
N ARG A 2 10.78 -37.32 -13.73
CA ARG A 2 10.75 -35.94 -13.22
C ARG A 2 11.34 -35.01 -14.28
N PHE A 3 11.02 -33.71 -14.19
CA PHE A 3 11.74 -32.70 -14.97
C PHE A 3 13.21 -32.67 -14.50
N SER A 4 14.10 -32.23 -15.38
CA SER A 4 15.53 -32.09 -15.13
C SER A 4 16.00 -30.84 -15.87
N PHE A 5 16.56 -29.87 -15.15
CA PHE A 5 17.17 -28.68 -15.73
C PHE A 5 18.50 -29.04 -16.41
N SER A 6 19.23 -29.98 -15.81
CA SER A 6 20.58 -30.40 -16.23
C SER A 6 20.60 -31.24 -17.52
N ASP A 7 19.47 -31.82 -17.94
CA ASP A 7 19.35 -32.61 -19.18
C ASP A 7 18.86 -31.80 -20.42
N LYS A 8 18.64 -30.47 -20.32
CA LYS A 8 17.81 -29.75 -21.32
C LYS A 8 18.29 -28.38 -21.84
N ASP A 9 19.49 -27.91 -21.50
CA ASP A 9 20.00 -26.58 -21.91
C ASP A 9 19.03 -25.40 -21.61
N ILE A 10 18.28 -25.48 -20.51
CA ILE A 10 17.33 -24.43 -20.10
C ILE A 10 18.11 -23.31 -19.38
N ASN A 11 18.20 -22.15 -20.01
CA ASN A 11 18.99 -21.02 -19.53
C ASN A 11 18.12 -19.82 -19.07
N THR A 12 16.80 -19.87 -19.31
CA THR A 12 15.86 -18.78 -19.01
C THR A 12 14.55 -19.28 -18.41
N TYR A 13 13.84 -18.40 -17.68
CA TYR A 13 12.48 -18.69 -17.21
C TYR A 13 11.48 -18.85 -18.37
N GLU A 14 11.71 -18.23 -19.53
CA GLU A 14 10.82 -18.38 -20.69
C GLU A 14 10.89 -19.81 -21.25
N GLU A 15 12.09 -20.36 -21.41
CA GLU A 15 12.31 -21.77 -21.81
C GLU A 15 11.76 -22.74 -20.77
N LEU A 16 11.98 -22.46 -19.47
CA LEU A 16 11.47 -23.27 -18.37
C LEU A 16 9.94 -23.32 -18.33
N LEU A 17 9.30 -22.16 -18.28
CA LEU A 17 7.84 -22.04 -18.23
C LEU A 17 7.23 -22.65 -19.49
N TRP A 18 7.82 -22.44 -20.67
CA TRP A 18 7.37 -23.10 -21.88
C TRP A 18 7.48 -24.63 -21.80
N ALA A 19 8.58 -25.16 -21.27
CA ALA A 19 8.81 -26.60 -21.16
C ALA A 19 7.96 -27.31 -20.09
N LEU A 20 7.66 -26.64 -18.98
CA LEU A 20 6.74 -27.13 -17.95
C LEU A 20 5.28 -27.11 -18.45
N LEU A 21 4.85 -25.99 -19.03
CA LEU A 21 3.45 -25.79 -19.41
C LEU A 21 3.02 -26.58 -20.67
N ASN A 22 3.97 -26.94 -21.55
CA ASN A 22 3.67 -27.69 -22.79
C ASN A 22 3.96 -29.20 -22.71
N GLN A 23 4.32 -29.75 -21.54
CA GLN A 23 4.81 -31.12 -21.37
C GLN A 23 3.78 -32.26 -21.65
N LYS A 24 2.65 -31.96 -22.30
CA LYS A 24 1.58 -32.89 -22.69
C LYS A 24 1.08 -32.74 -24.14
N ARG A 25 1.80 -32.04 -25.01
CA ARG A 25 1.45 -31.91 -26.44
C ARG A 25 2.63 -32.16 -27.37
N ASP A 26 2.96 -33.43 -27.58
CA ASP A 26 3.75 -33.86 -28.74
C ASP A 26 2.96 -33.63 -30.04
N GLY A 27 3.59 -33.09 -31.08
CA GLY A 27 3.27 -33.46 -32.46
C GLY A 27 3.11 -32.37 -33.52
N GLU A 28 2.53 -31.20 -33.23
CA GLU A 28 2.07 -30.28 -34.29
C GLU A 28 2.69 -28.87 -34.29
N LYS A 29 2.94 -28.36 -35.51
CA LYS A 29 3.36 -26.97 -35.77
C LYS A 29 2.15 -26.01 -35.63
N PRO A 30 2.39 -24.73 -35.31
CA PRO A 30 1.30 -23.77 -35.16
C PRO A 30 0.51 -23.57 -36.48
N PRO A 31 -0.83 -23.56 -36.44
CA PRO A 31 -1.65 -23.26 -37.61
C PRO A 31 -1.48 -21.80 -38.02
N GLN A 32 -1.52 -21.55 -39.33
CA GLN A 32 -1.17 -20.24 -39.91
C GLN A 32 -2.39 -19.32 -40.14
N ASP A 33 -3.53 -19.61 -39.51
CA ASP A 33 -4.76 -18.82 -39.61
C ASP A 33 -5.19 -18.28 -38.24
N ARG A 34 -5.77 -17.08 -38.24
CA ARG A 34 -6.34 -16.37 -37.07
C ARG A 34 -7.84 -16.10 -37.26
N SER A 35 -8.57 -17.06 -37.81
CA SER A 35 -10.02 -17.07 -37.75
C SER A 35 -10.49 -17.30 -36.29
N VAL A 36 -11.46 -16.50 -35.83
CA VAL A 36 -11.80 -16.40 -34.40
C VAL A 36 -12.71 -17.55 -33.96
N GLY A 37 -12.18 -18.45 -33.14
CA GLY A 37 -12.95 -19.45 -32.40
C GLY A 37 -13.31 -18.95 -30.99
N ILE A 38 -14.54 -19.21 -30.55
CA ILE A 38 -14.99 -18.89 -29.19
C ILE A 38 -14.26 -19.82 -28.19
N PRO A 39 -13.64 -19.31 -27.11
CA PRO A 39 -12.96 -20.15 -26.13
C PRO A 39 -13.88 -21.14 -25.43
N THR A 40 -13.45 -22.40 -25.33
CA THR A 40 -14.17 -23.47 -24.62
C THR A 40 -14.14 -23.24 -23.09
N PRO A 41 -15.21 -23.52 -22.34
CA PRO A 41 -15.22 -23.34 -20.89
C PRO A 41 -14.12 -24.13 -20.15
N ILE A 42 -13.46 -23.47 -19.19
CA ILE A 42 -12.40 -24.08 -18.37
C ILE A 42 -13.00 -25.15 -17.45
N PRO A 43 -12.44 -26.38 -17.41
CA PRO A 43 -12.90 -27.46 -16.51
C PRO A 43 -12.46 -27.22 -15.06
N VAL A 44 -13.23 -27.76 -14.11
CA VAL A 44 -13.00 -27.63 -12.66
C VAL A 44 -12.08 -28.75 -12.14
N ALA A 45 -11.25 -28.46 -11.14
CA ALA A 45 -10.31 -29.43 -10.57
C ALA A 45 -10.98 -30.56 -9.75
N ASP A 46 -10.54 -31.80 -9.98
CA ASP A 46 -11.19 -33.06 -9.56
C ASP A 46 -11.10 -33.45 -8.07
N LYS A 47 -10.65 -32.56 -7.16
CA LYS A 47 -10.55 -32.87 -5.72
C LYS A 47 -11.35 -31.88 -4.86
N PRO A 48 -12.22 -32.36 -3.93
CA PRO A 48 -12.87 -31.50 -2.95
C PRO A 48 -11.89 -31.06 -1.84
N PRO A 49 -12.07 -29.89 -1.21
CA PRO A 49 -11.18 -29.38 -0.17
C PRO A 49 -11.28 -30.18 1.14
N ARG A 50 -10.18 -30.19 1.92
CA ARG A 50 -10.12 -30.74 3.30
C ARG A 50 -10.81 -29.83 4.32
N PHE A 51 -12.07 -29.52 4.08
CA PHE A 51 -12.88 -28.61 4.89
C PHE A 51 -13.87 -29.41 5.72
N PHE A 52 -14.08 -29.01 6.98
CA PHE A 52 -14.98 -29.67 7.93
C PHE A 52 -15.94 -28.67 8.57
N ALA A 53 -17.17 -29.12 8.87
CA ALA A 53 -18.19 -28.22 9.39
C ALA A 53 -19.11 -28.86 10.43
N LEU A 54 -19.59 -28.03 11.37
CA LEU A 54 -20.68 -28.31 12.28
C LEU A 54 -21.75 -27.22 12.12
N VAL A 55 -22.87 -27.57 11.51
CA VAL A 55 -23.95 -26.63 11.15
C VAL A 55 -25.19 -26.95 11.98
N ILE A 56 -25.62 -25.97 12.79
CA ILE A 56 -26.68 -26.10 13.80
C ILE A 56 -27.80 -25.12 13.49
N GLY A 57 -29.06 -25.60 13.49
CA GLY A 57 -30.25 -24.76 13.31
C GLY A 57 -31.39 -25.23 14.20
N ILE A 58 -31.94 -24.34 15.04
CA ILE A 58 -32.97 -24.67 16.03
C ILE A 58 -34.19 -23.75 15.88
N ASN A 59 -35.21 -24.26 15.18
CA ASN A 59 -36.54 -23.65 15.10
C ASN A 59 -37.39 -24.05 16.31
N ARG A 60 -37.31 -25.32 16.72
CA ARG A 60 -38.18 -25.91 17.74
C ARG A 60 -37.38 -26.21 19.00
N TYR A 61 -37.98 -25.89 20.15
CA TYR A 61 -37.47 -26.16 21.49
C TYR A 61 -38.47 -27.11 22.18
N GLN A 62 -37.97 -27.92 23.11
CA GLN A 62 -38.79 -28.88 23.84
C GLN A 62 -39.66 -28.18 24.90
N SER A 63 -39.12 -27.14 25.55
CA SER A 63 -39.82 -26.40 26.58
C SER A 63 -40.79 -25.37 25.99
N TYR A 64 -42.06 -25.42 26.40
CA TYR A 64 -43.10 -24.45 26.02
C TYR A 64 -42.79 -23.00 26.46
N ASN A 65 -41.81 -22.81 27.34
CA ASN A 65 -41.32 -21.49 27.77
C ASN A 65 -40.39 -20.81 26.74
N VAL A 66 -40.05 -21.48 25.64
CA VAL A 66 -39.24 -20.93 24.54
C VAL A 66 -40.08 -20.87 23.27
N THR A 67 -40.28 -19.65 22.74
CA THR A 67 -41.04 -19.42 21.51
C THR A 67 -40.38 -20.11 20.30
N PRO A 68 -41.11 -20.86 19.46
CA PRO A 68 -40.54 -21.43 18.24
C PRO A 68 -40.13 -20.36 17.21
N LEU A 69 -38.96 -20.54 16.61
CA LEU A 69 -38.47 -19.78 15.45
C LEU A 69 -38.89 -20.44 14.13
N LYS A 70 -38.77 -19.68 13.03
CA LYS A 70 -39.14 -20.10 11.67
C LYS A 70 -37.93 -20.27 10.73
N GLY A 71 -36.90 -19.45 10.88
CA GLY A 71 -35.81 -19.30 9.90
C GLY A 71 -34.48 -19.99 10.23
N ALA A 72 -34.19 -20.29 11.50
CA ALA A 72 -32.93 -20.89 11.92
C ALA A 72 -32.60 -22.24 11.23
N VAL A 73 -33.59 -23.11 11.02
CA VAL A 73 -33.42 -24.35 10.24
C VAL A 73 -33.25 -24.08 8.74
N PRO A 74 -34.08 -23.25 8.06
CA PRO A 74 -33.82 -22.79 6.70
C PRO A 74 -32.42 -22.18 6.47
N ASP A 75 -31.91 -21.39 7.41
CA ASP A 75 -30.58 -20.79 7.34
C ASP A 75 -29.46 -21.83 7.42
N ALA A 76 -29.52 -22.72 8.41
CA ALA A 76 -28.58 -23.84 8.53
C ALA A 76 -28.55 -24.72 7.27
N ASN A 77 -29.70 -24.94 6.62
CA ASN A 77 -29.78 -25.67 5.36
C ASN A 77 -29.19 -24.90 4.16
N GLN A 78 -29.30 -23.57 4.14
CA GLN A 78 -28.74 -22.71 3.08
C GLN A 78 -27.22 -22.54 3.22
N ILE A 79 -26.72 -22.52 4.44
CA ILE A 79 -25.29 -22.61 4.78
C ILE A 79 -24.73 -23.98 4.37
N GLU A 80 -25.41 -25.07 4.73
CA GLU A 80 -25.05 -26.42 4.27
C GLU A 80 -25.02 -26.55 2.75
N ALA A 81 -25.99 -25.94 2.05
CA ALA A 81 -25.99 -25.87 0.59
C ALA A 81 -24.74 -25.13 0.09
N TYR A 82 -24.48 -23.91 0.57
CA TYR A 82 -23.31 -23.11 0.18
C TYR A 82 -21.98 -23.87 0.31
N LEU A 83 -21.76 -24.56 1.44
CA LEU A 83 -20.57 -25.39 1.62
C LEU A 83 -20.43 -26.46 0.54
N LYS A 84 -21.52 -27.14 0.17
CA LYS A 84 -21.50 -28.22 -0.84
C LYS A 84 -21.42 -27.72 -2.28
N THR A 85 -22.20 -26.70 -2.64
CA THR A 85 -22.32 -26.23 -4.04
C THR A 85 -21.26 -25.21 -4.41
N ASP A 86 -21.04 -24.22 -3.56
CA ASP A 86 -20.21 -23.05 -3.88
C ASP A 86 -18.74 -23.30 -3.50
N LEU A 87 -18.48 -24.01 -2.39
CA LEU A 87 -17.13 -24.38 -1.93
C LEU A 87 -16.73 -25.85 -2.24
N GLY A 88 -17.67 -26.69 -2.68
CA GLY A 88 -17.37 -28.08 -3.06
C GLY A 88 -17.04 -29.05 -1.91
N VAL A 89 -17.41 -28.70 -0.67
CA VAL A 89 -17.11 -29.48 0.54
C VAL A 89 -17.83 -30.83 0.52
N SER A 90 -17.12 -31.91 0.86
CA SER A 90 -17.71 -33.25 0.91
C SER A 90 -18.83 -33.34 1.98
N PRO A 91 -20.00 -33.91 1.68
CA PRO A 91 -21.06 -34.14 2.67
C PRO A 91 -20.60 -34.91 3.91
N ASP A 92 -19.65 -35.83 3.79
CA ASP A 92 -19.12 -36.63 4.91
C ASP A 92 -18.31 -35.80 5.93
N ASN A 93 -17.94 -34.57 5.57
CA ASN A 93 -17.24 -33.63 6.42
C ASN A 93 -18.18 -32.61 7.10
N ILE A 94 -19.48 -32.62 6.77
CA ILE A 94 -20.47 -31.67 7.29
C ILE A 94 -21.37 -32.41 8.30
N ARG A 95 -21.21 -32.10 9.59
CA ARG A 95 -22.11 -32.51 10.66
C ARG A 95 -23.27 -31.53 10.76
N ASN A 96 -24.50 -32.05 10.78
CA ASN A 96 -25.71 -31.26 10.87
C ASN A 96 -26.49 -31.62 12.13
N LEU A 97 -26.85 -30.62 12.92
CA LEU A 97 -27.83 -30.75 14.00
C LEU A 97 -29.04 -29.85 13.68
N ARG A 98 -30.25 -30.41 13.68
CA ARG A 98 -31.51 -29.67 13.49
C ARG A 98 -32.51 -30.00 14.59
N ASP A 99 -33.18 -28.98 15.14
CA ASP A 99 -34.18 -29.09 16.21
C ASP A 99 -33.77 -30.11 17.29
N LYS A 100 -34.52 -31.23 17.42
CA LYS A 100 -34.31 -32.32 18.39
C LYS A 100 -32.94 -33.00 18.39
N GLN A 101 -32.08 -32.75 17.40
CA GLN A 101 -30.70 -33.25 17.38
C GLN A 101 -29.73 -32.30 18.09
N ALA A 102 -30.08 -31.01 18.20
CA ALA A 102 -29.29 -29.96 18.78
C ALA A 102 -29.55 -29.81 20.29
N THR A 103 -29.52 -30.93 21.02
CA THR A 103 -29.55 -30.93 22.49
C THR A 103 -28.23 -30.44 23.06
N ARG A 104 -28.20 -30.07 24.35
CA ARG A 104 -26.97 -29.61 25.04
C ARG A 104 -25.84 -30.63 24.91
N GLU A 105 -26.17 -31.90 25.13
CA GLU A 105 -25.23 -33.02 24.97
C GLU A 105 -24.79 -33.17 23.51
N GLY A 106 -25.71 -33.10 22.55
CA GLY A 106 -25.42 -33.21 21.12
C GLY A 106 -24.42 -32.16 20.64
N ILE A 107 -24.66 -30.88 20.96
CA ILE A 107 -23.78 -29.77 20.56
C ILE A 107 -22.39 -29.93 21.18
N ILE A 108 -22.30 -30.22 22.49
CA ILE A 108 -21.01 -30.41 23.18
C ILE A 108 -20.26 -31.64 22.64
N ARG A 109 -20.96 -32.72 22.29
CA ARG A 109 -20.36 -33.92 21.69
C ARG A 109 -19.77 -33.64 20.31
N GLU A 110 -20.50 -32.99 19.40
CA GLU A 110 -19.95 -32.70 18.07
C GLU A 110 -18.80 -31.68 18.12
N LEU A 111 -18.83 -30.70 19.04
CA LEU A 111 -17.69 -29.80 19.28
C LEU A 111 -16.47 -30.56 19.81
N ARG A 112 -16.64 -31.48 20.76
CA ARG A 112 -15.54 -32.37 21.22
C ARG A 112 -15.02 -33.25 20.07
N ALA A 113 -15.90 -33.76 19.21
CA ALA A 113 -15.54 -34.62 18.09
C ALA A 113 -14.59 -33.93 17.08
N LEU A 114 -14.78 -32.64 16.80
CA LEU A 114 -13.89 -31.85 15.92
C LEU A 114 -12.44 -31.83 16.41
N ALA A 115 -12.21 -31.76 17.73
CA ALA A 115 -10.85 -31.82 18.30
C ALA A 115 -10.20 -33.20 18.14
N THR A 116 -11.00 -34.28 18.05
CA THR A 116 -10.52 -35.67 18.02
C THR A 116 -10.56 -36.35 16.65
N ASP A 117 -11.22 -35.76 15.65
CA ASP A 117 -11.40 -36.40 14.33
C ASP A 117 -10.08 -36.45 13.55
N GLU A 118 -9.54 -37.66 13.34
CA GLU A 118 -8.26 -37.91 12.67
C GLU A 118 -8.24 -37.44 11.20
N ARG A 119 -9.42 -37.28 10.58
CA ARG A 119 -9.54 -36.78 9.21
C ARG A 119 -9.17 -35.29 9.10
N ILE A 120 -9.29 -34.55 10.20
CA ILE A 120 -8.94 -33.14 10.29
C ILE A 120 -7.47 -33.03 10.69
N GLN A 121 -6.65 -32.42 9.83
CA GLN A 121 -5.23 -32.17 10.11
C GLN A 121 -5.03 -30.74 10.64
N TYR A 122 -3.86 -30.46 11.19
CA TYR A 122 -3.55 -29.13 11.71
C TYR A 122 -3.62 -28.08 10.58
N GLY A 123 -4.42 -27.02 10.77
CA GLY A 123 -4.69 -25.98 9.78
C GLY A 123 -5.76 -26.32 8.73
N ASP A 124 -6.41 -27.49 8.78
CA ASP A 124 -7.60 -27.77 7.95
C ASP A 124 -8.78 -26.86 8.38
N PRO A 125 -9.54 -26.24 7.46
CA PRO A 125 -10.63 -25.35 7.83
C PRO A 125 -11.74 -26.05 8.62
N ILE A 126 -12.12 -25.44 9.74
CA ILE A 126 -13.25 -25.86 10.58
C ILE A 126 -14.28 -24.72 10.59
N PHE A 127 -15.54 -25.04 10.26
CA PHE A 127 -16.62 -24.06 10.19
C PHE A 127 -17.79 -24.45 11.10
N ILE A 128 -18.06 -23.64 12.12
CA ILE A 128 -19.12 -23.84 13.09
C ILE A 128 -20.20 -22.77 12.83
N PHE A 129 -21.42 -23.19 12.52
CA PHE A 129 -22.57 -22.29 12.34
C PHE A 129 -23.66 -22.64 13.34
N TYR A 130 -24.23 -21.62 13.99
CA TYR A 130 -25.40 -21.75 14.86
C TYR A 130 -26.44 -20.68 14.51
N ALA A 131 -27.67 -21.12 14.25
CA ALA A 131 -28.85 -20.28 14.24
C ALA A 131 -29.87 -20.82 15.26
N GLY A 132 -30.43 -19.91 16.06
CA GLY A 132 -31.35 -20.26 17.16
C GLY A 132 -31.49 -19.11 18.15
N HIS A 133 -31.99 -19.39 19.35
CA HIS A 133 -32.08 -18.40 20.42
C HIS A 133 -30.74 -18.23 21.15
N GLY A 134 -30.31 -16.98 21.31
CA GLY A 134 -29.36 -16.59 22.34
C GLY A 134 -30.09 -16.25 23.64
N SER A 135 -29.36 -16.15 24.73
CA SER A 135 -29.89 -15.67 26.02
C SER A 135 -28.82 -15.05 26.91
N THR A 136 -29.27 -14.36 27.95
CA THR A 136 -28.47 -13.93 29.11
C THR A 136 -29.00 -14.54 30.41
N ALA A 137 -28.09 -14.85 31.33
CA ALA A 137 -28.38 -15.30 32.69
C ALA A 137 -27.51 -14.54 33.71
N LYS A 138 -27.86 -14.53 35.00
CA LYS A 138 -27.00 -13.94 36.04
C LYS A 138 -25.70 -14.76 36.19
N ALA A 139 -24.56 -14.08 36.29
CA ALA A 139 -23.28 -14.72 36.61
C ALA A 139 -23.34 -15.48 37.97
N PRO A 140 -22.80 -16.72 38.06
CA PRO A 140 -22.60 -17.42 39.32
C PRO A 140 -21.65 -16.69 40.27
N ASP A 141 -21.84 -16.89 41.56
CA ASP A 141 -20.97 -16.35 42.61
C ASP A 141 -19.54 -16.93 42.43
N GLY A 142 -18.54 -16.05 42.24
CA GLY A 142 -17.15 -16.45 41.94
C GLY A 142 -16.83 -16.68 40.46
N TRP A 143 -17.72 -16.35 39.52
CA TRP A 143 -17.37 -16.20 38.10
C TRP A 143 -17.09 -14.72 37.77
N GLU A 144 -15.89 -14.43 37.28
CA GLU A 144 -15.57 -13.15 36.66
C GLU A 144 -16.29 -13.08 35.30
N ALA A 145 -17.16 -12.08 35.12
CA ALA A 145 -18.09 -11.99 33.99
C ALA A 145 -18.14 -10.60 33.29
N GLY A 146 -17.29 -9.65 33.67
CA GLY A 146 -17.28 -8.26 33.15
C GLY A 146 -18.49 -7.40 33.56
N GLY A 147 -19.58 -8.03 34.01
CA GLY A 147 -20.81 -7.41 34.46
C GLY A 147 -21.71 -8.40 35.22
N PRO A 148 -22.99 -8.06 35.48
CA PRO A 148 -23.90 -8.89 36.28
C PRO A 148 -24.47 -10.11 35.54
N LYS A 149 -24.30 -10.19 34.22
CA LYS A 149 -24.87 -11.22 33.33
C LYS A 149 -23.80 -11.89 32.47
N ILE A 150 -24.01 -13.17 32.16
CA ILE A 150 -23.24 -13.96 31.18
C ILE A 150 -24.10 -14.31 29.96
N GLN A 151 -23.46 -14.62 28.83
CA GLN A 151 -24.14 -14.98 27.59
C GLN A 151 -24.16 -16.50 27.38
N LEU A 152 -25.22 -17.00 26.72
CA LEU A 152 -25.39 -18.41 26.39
C LEU A 152 -26.16 -18.61 25.09
N ILE A 153 -25.91 -19.73 24.41
CA ILE A 153 -26.78 -20.25 23.33
C ILE A 153 -27.78 -21.27 23.88
N CYS A 154 -28.99 -21.27 23.36
CA CYS A 154 -30.08 -22.14 23.81
C CYS A 154 -30.13 -23.42 22.96
N PRO A 155 -29.85 -24.61 23.52
CA PRO A 155 -30.10 -25.89 22.83
C PRO A 155 -31.60 -26.23 22.82
N HIS A 156 -31.97 -27.26 22.06
CA HIS A 156 -33.35 -27.74 21.94
C HIS A 156 -34.01 -28.05 23.30
N ASP A 157 -33.24 -28.62 24.22
CA ASP A 157 -33.63 -29.05 25.56
C ASP A 157 -33.48 -27.95 26.63
N HIS A 158 -33.25 -26.69 26.26
CA HIS A 158 -33.17 -25.57 27.21
C HIS A 158 -34.43 -25.46 28.07
N PHE A 159 -34.23 -25.21 29.38
CA PHE A 159 -35.24 -25.24 30.45
C PHE A 159 -35.85 -26.61 30.82
N GLU A 160 -35.57 -27.70 30.10
CA GLU A 160 -36.08 -29.02 30.46
C GLU A 160 -35.40 -29.59 31.72
N THR A 161 -36.02 -30.55 32.39
CA THR A 161 -35.43 -31.20 33.58
C THR A 161 -34.94 -32.60 33.25
N VAL A 162 -33.62 -32.80 33.28
CA VAL A 162 -32.94 -34.07 33.01
C VAL A 162 -32.20 -34.51 34.27
N ASN A 163 -32.45 -35.75 34.72
CA ASN A 163 -31.83 -36.32 35.93
C ASN A 163 -31.95 -35.43 37.19
N GLY A 164 -33.07 -34.72 37.34
CA GLY A 164 -33.33 -33.81 38.47
C GLY A 164 -32.58 -32.48 38.42
N ARG A 165 -31.86 -32.18 37.34
CA ARG A 165 -31.23 -30.86 37.08
C ARG A 165 -31.92 -30.19 35.91
N GLN A 166 -32.08 -28.87 35.96
CA GLN A 166 -32.57 -28.12 34.81
C GLN A 166 -31.44 -27.95 33.79
N VAL A 167 -31.75 -28.25 32.53
CA VAL A 167 -30.87 -28.00 31.39
C VAL A 167 -30.81 -26.50 31.15
N VAL A 168 -29.61 -25.95 31.30
CA VAL A 168 -29.30 -24.55 30.96
C VAL A 168 -28.50 -24.52 29.67
N GLY A 169 -28.59 -23.40 28.94
CA GLY A 169 -27.83 -23.18 27.72
C GLY A 169 -26.33 -23.28 27.90
N ILE A 170 -25.61 -23.29 26.79
CA ILE A 170 -24.15 -23.46 26.79
C ILE A 170 -23.53 -22.05 26.91
N PRO A 171 -22.83 -21.73 28.02
CA PRO A 171 -22.26 -20.39 28.21
C PRO A 171 -21.12 -20.09 27.24
N ASP A 172 -20.91 -18.80 27.01
CA ASP A 172 -19.71 -18.20 26.39
C ASP A 172 -18.39 -18.87 26.83
N ARG A 173 -18.18 -19.04 28.14
CA ARG A 173 -17.01 -19.68 28.74
C ARG A 173 -16.85 -21.14 28.34
N THR A 174 -17.93 -21.89 28.23
CA THR A 174 -17.91 -23.31 27.82
C THR A 174 -17.63 -23.44 26.33
N LEU A 175 -18.26 -22.60 25.50
CA LEU A 175 -17.99 -22.53 24.06
C LEU A 175 -16.54 -22.17 23.80
N GLY A 176 -16.03 -21.10 24.41
CA GLY A 176 -14.64 -20.66 24.29
C GLY A 176 -13.64 -21.73 24.74
N SER A 177 -13.93 -22.48 25.80
CA SER A 177 -13.09 -23.59 26.26
C SER A 177 -13.09 -24.77 25.28
N LEU A 178 -14.25 -25.14 24.72
CA LEU A 178 -14.35 -26.17 23.69
C LEU A 178 -13.61 -25.78 22.41
N ILE A 179 -13.80 -24.55 21.92
CA ILE A 179 -13.16 -24.07 20.69
C ILE A 179 -11.65 -23.90 20.89
N SER A 180 -11.19 -23.45 22.06
CA SER A 180 -9.76 -23.42 22.40
C SER A 180 -9.12 -24.82 22.38
N ASN A 181 -9.85 -25.85 22.81
CA ASN A 181 -9.38 -27.24 22.71
C ASN A 181 -9.35 -27.74 21.26
N ILE A 182 -10.32 -27.37 20.40
CA ILE A 182 -10.24 -27.66 18.96
C ILE A 182 -8.99 -26.97 18.37
N ALA A 183 -8.78 -25.68 18.65
CA ALA A 183 -7.65 -24.92 18.10
C ALA A 183 -6.29 -25.45 18.58
N LYS A 184 -6.19 -25.93 19.82
CA LYS A 184 -4.98 -26.57 20.35
C LYS A 184 -4.60 -27.84 19.57
N GLU A 185 -5.57 -28.68 19.21
CA GLU A 185 -5.31 -29.96 18.54
C GLU A 185 -5.32 -29.86 17.00
N LYS A 186 -5.98 -28.84 16.42
CA LYS A 186 -6.23 -28.68 14.97
C LYS A 186 -5.78 -27.35 14.36
N GLY A 187 -5.23 -26.44 15.15
CA GLY A 187 -4.87 -25.10 14.71
C GLY A 187 -6.07 -24.15 14.65
N ASP A 188 -5.80 -22.85 14.57
CA ASP A 188 -6.79 -21.77 14.71
C ASP A 188 -7.61 -21.46 13.45
N ASN A 189 -7.62 -22.34 12.43
CA ASN A 189 -8.37 -22.18 11.18
C ASN A 189 -9.88 -22.45 11.36
N ILE A 190 -10.41 -21.95 12.49
CA ILE A 190 -11.78 -22.13 12.96
C ILE A 190 -12.58 -20.86 12.69
N SER A 191 -13.73 -21.04 12.06
CA SER A 191 -14.75 -20.02 11.84
C SER A 191 -15.96 -20.34 12.70
N VAL A 192 -16.53 -19.35 13.38
CA VAL A 192 -17.74 -19.47 14.17
C VAL A 192 -18.72 -18.41 13.71
N ILE A 193 -19.97 -18.80 13.40
CA ILE A 193 -21.00 -17.87 12.94
C ILE A 193 -22.27 -18.06 13.77
N PHE A 194 -22.70 -17.02 14.47
CA PHE A 194 -23.84 -17.02 15.39
C PHE A 194 -24.95 -16.06 14.90
N ASP A 195 -26.02 -16.63 14.34
CA ASP A 195 -27.24 -15.88 14.02
C ASP A 195 -28.27 -16.04 15.15
N CYS A 196 -27.99 -15.33 16.25
CA CYS A 196 -28.79 -15.26 17.48
C CYS A 196 -28.51 -13.94 18.25
N CYS A 197 -29.27 -13.62 19.30
CA CYS A 197 -29.01 -12.45 20.14
C CYS A 197 -29.25 -12.70 21.64
N HIS A 198 -28.58 -11.93 22.49
CA HIS A 198 -28.48 -12.20 23.93
C HIS A 198 -29.38 -11.28 24.81
N SER A 199 -29.86 -10.18 24.24
CA SER A 199 -30.79 -9.24 24.91
C SER A 199 -32.24 -9.73 24.89
N GLY A 200 -32.81 -9.94 26.08
CA GLY A 200 -34.22 -10.31 26.29
C GLY A 200 -35.19 -9.12 26.45
N SER A 201 -34.72 -7.89 26.28
CA SER A 201 -35.49 -6.65 26.51
C SER A 201 -36.58 -6.37 25.47
N GLY A 202 -36.48 -6.96 24.27
CA GLY A 202 -37.31 -6.63 23.10
C GLY A 202 -38.80 -6.98 23.19
N THR A 203 -39.27 -7.65 24.24
CA THR A 203 -40.68 -8.11 24.35
C THR A 203 -41.64 -7.05 24.92
N ARG A 204 -41.31 -5.75 24.86
CA ARG A 204 -42.04 -4.70 25.58
C ARG A 204 -42.75 -3.63 24.74
N ASP A 205 -42.35 -3.40 23.50
CA ASP A 205 -42.93 -2.33 22.67
C ASP A 205 -43.40 -2.81 21.30
N HIS A 206 -44.72 -2.71 21.10
CA HIS A 206 -45.47 -2.81 19.85
C HIS A 206 -45.59 -4.18 19.15
N GLU A 207 -46.52 -4.23 18.19
CA GLU A 207 -47.33 -5.36 17.73
C GLU A 207 -46.59 -6.68 17.42
N PHE A 208 -47.25 -7.81 17.75
CA PHE A 208 -46.80 -9.16 17.39
C PHE A 208 -46.98 -9.40 15.89
N ASP A 209 -45.99 -8.98 15.10
CA ASP A 209 -45.83 -9.38 13.70
C ASP A 209 -45.40 -10.87 13.67
N PRO A 210 -46.25 -11.79 13.18
CA PRO A 210 -45.93 -13.22 13.22
C PRO A 210 -44.74 -13.56 12.30
N ASP A 211 -44.44 -12.75 11.29
CA ASP A 211 -43.37 -13.02 10.31
C ASP A 211 -42.09 -12.21 10.58
N ARG A 212 -42.04 -11.45 11.69
CA ARG A 212 -40.81 -10.84 12.25
C ARG A 212 -40.51 -11.28 13.68
N LEU A 213 -39.63 -12.27 13.82
CA LEU A 213 -39.30 -12.89 15.12
C LEU A 213 -37.91 -12.47 15.63
N VAL A 214 -37.75 -12.32 16.95
CA VAL A 214 -36.47 -12.01 17.61
C VAL A 214 -35.79 -13.29 18.12
N ARG A 215 -34.48 -13.44 17.87
CA ARG A 215 -33.66 -14.61 18.19
C ARG A 215 -33.02 -14.56 19.59
N GLY A 216 -33.75 -14.08 20.60
CA GLY A 216 -33.27 -13.92 21.97
C GLY A 216 -34.35 -14.12 23.03
N ILE A 217 -33.97 -14.67 24.19
CA ILE A 217 -34.82 -14.87 25.37
C ILE A 217 -34.05 -14.52 26.66
N GLU A 218 -34.72 -14.32 27.80
CA GLU A 218 -34.05 -14.16 29.11
C GLU A 218 -34.04 -15.46 29.92
N THR A 219 -32.89 -15.84 30.49
CA THR A 219 -32.71 -17.05 31.30
C THR A 219 -32.72 -16.69 32.79
N ASN A 220 -33.89 -16.83 33.40
CA ASN A 220 -34.11 -16.58 34.83
C ASN A 220 -33.72 -17.76 35.76
N VAL A 221 -32.94 -18.73 35.26
CA VAL A 221 -32.48 -19.92 35.99
C VAL A 221 -31.13 -19.63 36.66
N LYS A 222 -30.93 -20.04 37.92
CA LYS A 222 -29.62 -19.93 38.58
C LYS A 222 -28.64 -20.91 37.94
N ILE A 223 -27.64 -20.38 37.24
CA ILE A 223 -26.54 -21.14 36.66
C ILE A 223 -25.69 -21.75 37.79
N PRO A 224 -25.37 -23.07 37.77
CA PRO A 224 -24.47 -23.69 38.74
C PRO A 224 -23.02 -23.18 38.57
N SER A 225 -22.35 -22.86 39.67
CA SER A 225 -20.95 -22.39 39.68
C SER A 225 -19.94 -23.46 39.25
N ASP A 226 -20.31 -24.74 39.33
CA ASP A 226 -19.56 -25.92 38.90
C ASP A 226 -19.91 -26.40 37.47
N LEU A 227 -20.80 -25.70 36.78
CA LEU A 227 -21.23 -26.05 35.42
C LEU A 227 -20.03 -26.17 34.47
N ASP A 228 -20.00 -27.27 33.72
CA ASP A 228 -18.96 -27.59 32.72
C ASP A 228 -17.51 -27.55 33.24
N LYS A 229 -17.30 -27.76 34.55
CA LYS A 229 -15.97 -27.66 35.18
C LYS A 229 -14.94 -28.62 34.57
N ASP A 230 -15.35 -29.80 34.11
CA ASP A 230 -14.52 -30.75 33.37
C ASP A 230 -14.02 -30.19 32.02
N ILE A 231 -14.71 -29.20 31.45
CA ILE A 231 -14.34 -28.54 30.20
C ILE A 231 -13.34 -27.41 30.47
N TRP A 232 -13.62 -26.52 31.42
CA TRP A 232 -12.80 -25.31 31.64
C TRP A 232 -11.67 -25.45 32.67
N SER A 233 -11.61 -26.51 33.49
CA SER A 233 -10.46 -26.71 34.41
C SER A 233 -9.28 -27.45 33.79
N ASN A 234 -9.51 -28.25 32.75
CA ASN A 234 -8.47 -29.02 32.07
C ASN A 234 -7.53 -28.16 31.20
N SER A 235 -7.84 -26.87 31.00
CA SER A 235 -7.01 -25.87 30.29
C SER A 235 -5.74 -25.43 31.05
N SER A 236 -5.35 -26.13 32.12
CA SER A 236 -4.31 -25.74 33.08
C SER A 236 -2.88 -26.02 32.59
N GLY A 237 -2.59 -25.67 31.32
CA GLY A 237 -1.35 -25.99 30.62
C GLY A 237 -0.28 -24.89 30.58
N ASP A 238 -0.59 -23.65 30.98
CA ASP A 238 0.33 -22.51 30.82
C ASP A 238 0.22 -21.49 31.98
N ARG A 239 1.30 -20.78 32.29
CA ARG A 239 1.44 -19.89 33.47
C ARG A 239 1.03 -18.43 33.23
N LEU A 240 0.24 -18.15 32.19
CA LEU A 240 -0.06 -16.79 31.71
C LEU A 240 -1.56 -16.47 31.59
N ALA A 241 -2.32 -16.64 32.69
CA ALA A 241 -3.57 -15.92 32.92
C ALA A 241 -4.02 -15.94 34.40
N LYS A 242 -4.07 -14.76 35.05
CA LYS A 242 -5.23 -14.43 35.89
C LYS A 242 -6.23 -13.71 34.99
N ILE A 243 -7.53 -13.92 35.24
CA ILE A 243 -8.56 -13.73 34.22
C ILE A 243 -9.12 -12.29 34.27
N ALA A 244 -9.49 -11.80 33.09
CA ALA A 244 -10.41 -10.68 32.89
C ALA A 244 -11.47 -11.13 31.87
N SER A 245 -12.66 -10.55 31.93
CA SER A 245 -13.91 -11.22 31.54
C SER A 245 -14.86 -10.36 30.70
N GLY A 246 -15.67 -11.04 29.87
CA GLY A 246 -16.18 -10.51 28.60
C GLY A 246 -15.25 -10.97 27.47
N PHE A 247 -15.80 -11.74 26.49
CA PHE A 247 -15.08 -12.51 25.46
C PHE A 247 -13.56 -12.54 25.60
N SER A 248 -13.08 -13.44 26.47
CA SER A 248 -11.70 -13.43 26.97
C SER A 248 -10.67 -13.35 25.85
N HIS A 249 -9.64 -12.51 26.01
CA HIS A 249 -8.62 -12.24 24.99
C HIS A 249 -7.79 -13.48 24.57
N SER A 250 -7.91 -14.60 25.29
CA SER A 250 -7.41 -15.92 24.85
C SER A 250 -8.33 -16.59 23.82
N GLY A 251 -9.65 -16.50 24.01
CA GLY A 251 -10.66 -17.12 23.15
C GLY A 251 -10.59 -16.59 21.72
N LEU A 252 -10.40 -15.27 21.55
CA LEU A 252 -10.27 -14.60 20.25
C LEU A 252 -9.03 -15.00 19.43
N ARG A 253 -8.10 -15.81 19.96
CA ARG A 253 -7.05 -16.45 19.14
C ARG A 253 -7.46 -17.80 18.56
N SER A 254 -8.37 -18.52 19.21
CA SER A 254 -8.73 -19.88 18.80
C SER A 254 -9.59 -19.95 17.54
N HIS A 255 -10.29 -18.86 17.21
CA HIS A 255 -11.22 -18.79 16.09
C HIS A 255 -11.50 -17.34 15.67
N VAL A 256 -12.20 -17.18 14.55
CA VAL A 256 -12.91 -15.94 14.18
C VAL A 256 -14.40 -16.14 14.41
N LEU A 257 -15.06 -15.17 15.05
CA LEU A 257 -16.49 -15.13 15.30
C LEU A 257 -17.17 -14.08 14.41
N LEU A 258 -18.28 -14.45 13.77
CA LEU A 258 -19.23 -13.54 13.11
C LEU A 258 -20.58 -13.63 13.80
N ALA A 259 -21.04 -12.55 14.43
CA ALA A 259 -22.33 -12.51 15.14
C ALA A 259 -23.34 -11.58 14.45
N ALA A 260 -24.62 -11.95 14.46
CA ALA A 260 -25.68 -11.23 13.73
C ALA A 260 -26.02 -9.83 14.25
N CYS A 261 -25.61 -9.50 15.48
CA CYS A 261 -25.83 -8.21 16.13
C CYS A 261 -24.91 -8.09 17.36
N SER A 262 -24.74 -6.89 17.91
CA SER A 262 -24.07 -6.68 19.21
C SER A 262 -24.92 -7.14 20.40
N ALA A 263 -24.35 -7.17 21.61
CA ALA A 263 -24.97 -7.71 22.82
C ALA A 263 -26.31 -7.02 23.21
N GLU A 264 -26.40 -5.71 22.98
CA GLU A 264 -27.56 -4.86 23.32
C GLU A 264 -28.60 -4.77 22.17
N GLU A 265 -28.34 -5.44 21.05
CA GLU A 265 -29.22 -5.46 19.87
C GLU A 265 -30.04 -6.77 19.76
N THR A 266 -30.89 -6.85 18.74
CA THR A 266 -31.78 -8.00 18.50
C THR A 266 -31.61 -8.56 17.09
N ALA A 267 -31.11 -9.80 16.99
CA ALA A 267 -31.07 -10.56 15.75
C ALA A 267 -32.46 -11.05 15.37
N LYS A 268 -32.84 -10.94 14.10
CA LYS A 268 -34.23 -11.12 13.65
C LYS A 268 -34.37 -12.09 12.49
N GLU A 269 -35.56 -12.65 12.41
CA GLU A 269 -36.06 -13.38 11.25
C GLU A 269 -37.05 -12.52 10.48
N GLU A 270 -36.99 -12.56 9.15
CA GLU A 270 -37.98 -12.01 8.22
C GLU A 270 -38.16 -13.02 7.07
N ASP A 271 -39.36 -13.18 6.53
CA ASP A 271 -39.68 -14.17 5.47
C ASP A 271 -39.20 -15.61 5.77
N LYS A 272 -39.14 -15.99 7.05
CA LYS A 272 -38.63 -17.29 7.52
C LYS A 272 -37.13 -17.50 7.20
N ARG A 273 -36.34 -16.43 7.23
CA ARG A 273 -34.87 -16.41 7.11
C ARG A 273 -34.28 -15.45 8.16
N GLY A 274 -33.10 -15.74 8.68
CA GLY A 274 -32.33 -14.79 9.47
C GLY A 274 -31.87 -13.64 8.57
N VAL A 275 -32.15 -12.40 8.97
CA VAL A 275 -31.81 -11.20 8.19
C VAL A 275 -30.30 -11.13 7.95
N PHE A 276 -29.52 -11.50 8.98
CA PHE A 276 -28.07 -11.64 8.89
C PHE A 276 -27.64 -12.81 7.99
N THR A 277 -28.07 -14.06 8.25
CA THR A 277 -27.61 -15.21 7.44
C THR A 277 -27.97 -15.07 5.95
N LYS A 278 -29.10 -14.44 5.61
CA LYS A 278 -29.44 -14.09 4.22
C LYS A 278 -28.37 -13.18 3.61
N ALA A 279 -28.09 -12.03 4.24
CA ALA A 279 -27.16 -11.03 3.72
C ALA A 279 -25.70 -11.53 3.72
N LEU A 280 -25.31 -12.32 4.72
CA LEU A 280 -24.04 -13.04 4.80
C LEU A 280 -23.85 -13.99 3.61
N LEU A 281 -24.87 -14.79 3.27
CA LEU A 281 -24.82 -15.70 2.12
C LEU A 281 -24.79 -14.97 0.77
N GLU A 282 -25.45 -13.83 0.66
CA GLU A 282 -25.40 -12.97 -0.52
C GLU A 282 -23.99 -12.38 -0.71
N ALA A 283 -23.35 -11.89 0.37
CA ALA A 283 -21.96 -11.42 0.34
C ALA A 283 -20.94 -12.54 0.07
N LEU A 284 -21.05 -13.69 0.77
CA LEU A 284 -20.21 -14.88 0.56
C LEU A 284 -20.17 -15.36 -0.89
N ARG A 285 -21.32 -15.26 -1.59
CA ARG A 285 -21.46 -15.63 -3.01
C ARG A 285 -21.03 -14.52 -3.97
N MET A 286 -21.13 -13.26 -3.57
CA MET A 286 -20.73 -12.12 -4.40
C MET A 286 -19.20 -11.97 -4.48
N TYR A 287 -18.50 -12.15 -3.34
CA TYR A 287 -17.05 -11.93 -3.26
C TYR A 287 -16.23 -13.23 -3.38
N GLY A 288 -16.75 -14.35 -2.85
CA GLY A 288 -16.03 -15.62 -2.77
C GLY A 288 -15.10 -15.70 -1.55
N ALA A 289 -15.10 -16.85 -0.88
CA ALA A 289 -14.37 -17.07 0.38
C ALA A 289 -12.85 -16.94 0.23
N ASP A 290 -12.29 -17.35 -0.92
CA ASP A 290 -10.87 -17.23 -1.27
C ASP A 290 -10.38 -15.80 -1.54
N LYS A 291 -11.27 -14.81 -1.55
CA LYS A 291 -10.99 -13.42 -1.99
C LYS A 291 -11.45 -12.36 -0.99
N VAL A 292 -11.86 -12.78 0.21
CA VAL A 292 -12.49 -11.92 1.21
C VAL A 292 -12.03 -12.33 2.60
N THR A 293 -11.65 -11.36 3.43
CA THR A 293 -11.36 -11.59 4.85
C THR A 293 -12.67 -11.73 5.65
N TYR A 294 -12.63 -12.25 6.88
CA TYR A 294 -13.85 -12.32 7.72
C TYR A 294 -14.38 -10.92 8.02
N LYS A 295 -13.49 -9.94 8.21
CA LYS A 295 -13.85 -8.55 8.42
C LYS A 295 -14.35 -7.86 7.16
N ASP A 296 -13.70 -8.04 6.01
CA ASP A 296 -14.22 -7.58 4.71
C ASP A 296 -15.64 -8.13 4.49
N LEU A 297 -15.85 -9.41 4.75
CA LEU A 297 -17.14 -10.05 4.59
C LEU A 297 -18.20 -9.40 5.47
N ALA A 298 -17.89 -9.14 6.75
CA ALA A 298 -18.77 -8.42 7.66
C ALA A 298 -19.04 -6.97 7.22
N GLN A 299 -18.01 -6.24 6.77
CA GLN A 299 -18.13 -4.86 6.27
C GLN A 299 -18.91 -4.76 4.94
N ARG A 300 -18.91 -5.83 4.14
CA ARG A 300 -19.61 -5.90 2.84
C ARG A 300 -21.01 -6.52 2.96
N ILE A 301 -21.44 -6.95 4.15
CA ILE A 301 -22.86 -7.20 4.43
C ILE A 301 -23.59 -5.85 4.39
N PRO A 302 -24.69 -5.70 3.62
CA PRO A 302 -25.45 -4.46 3.58
C PRO A 302 -25.99 -4.08 4.97
N LEU A 303 -26.13 -2.78 5.25
CA LEU A 303 -26.65 -2.27 6.51
C LEU A 303 -28.03 -2.87 6.82
N LEU A 304 -28.13 -3.62 7.93
CA LEU A 304 -29.36 -4.32 8.33
C LEU A 304 -30.16 -3.45 9.32
N PRO A 305 -31.45 -3.15 9.07
CA PRO A 305 -32.24 -2.31 9.97
C PRO A 305 -32.34 -2.86 11.40
N ALA A 306 -31.73 -2.13 12.36
CA ALA A 306 -31.63 -2.50 13.77
C ALA A 306 -30.92 -3.86 14.04
N GLN A 307 -29.91 -4.17 13.22
CA GLN A 307 -28.90 -5.20 13.48
C GLN A 307 -27.53 -4.72 12.96
N ASN A 308 -26.51 -4.67 13.82
CA ASN A 308 -25.14 -4.40 13.41
C ASN A 308 -24.28 -5.68 13.52
N PRO A 309 -23.98 -6.39 12.41
CA PRO A 309 -23.13 -7.58 12.47
C PRO A 309 -21.74 -7.31 13.07
N GLN A 310 -21.29 -8.19 13.96
CA GLN A 310 -19.97 -8.11 14.59
C GLN A 310 -19.02 -9.13 13.96
N CYS A 311 -17.74 -8.77 13.89
CA CYS A 311 -16.64 -9.66 13.50
C CYS A 311 -15.52 -9.54 14.54
N GLU A 312 -15.24 -10.64 15.23
CA GLU A 312 -14.33 -10.68 16.37
C GLU A 312 -13.30 -11.81 16.20
N GLY A 313 -12.08 -11.58 16.66
CA GLY A 313 -11.00 -12.56 16.54
C GLY A 313 -9.69 -11.91 16.09
N VAL A 314 -8.56 -12.39 16.59
CA VAL A 314 -7.21 -11.96 16.17
C VAL A 314 -7.00 -12.25 14.68
N ASN A 315 -7.65 -13.30 14.17
CA ASN A 315 -7.62 -13.70 12.77
C ASN A 315 -8.76 -13.08 11.91
N ALA A 316 -9.46 -12.02 12.36
CA ALA A 316 -10.56 -11.44 11.59
C ALA A 316 -10.12 -10.83 10.23
N GLU A 317 -8.88 -10.34 10.15
CA GLU A 317 -8.26 -9.83 8.91
C GLU A 317 -7.76 -10.97 7.98
N ARG A 318 -7.97 -12.24 8.34
CA ARG A 318 -7.53 -13.41 7.57
C ARG A 318 -8.52 -13.73 6.44
N ILE A 319 -8.02 -14.11 5.25
CA ILE A 319 -8.87 -14.62 4.16
C ILE A 319 -9.65 -15.84 4.68
N LEU A 320 -10.94 -15.94 4.34
CA LEU A 320 -11.79 -17.04 4.79
C LEU A 320 -11.13 -18.40 4.53
N PHE A 321 -11.05 -19.22 5.57
CA PHE A 321 -10.54 -20.59 5.52
C PHE A 321 -9.07 -20.72 5.07
N ASN A 322 -8.27 -19.66 5.21
CA ASN A 322 -6.92 -19.54 4.64
C ASN A 322 -6.90 -19.76 3.11
N ALA A 323 -7.99 -19.40 2.42
CA ALA A 323 -8.25 -19.72 1.01
C ALA A 323 -8.20 -21.22 0.64
N ARG A 324 -8.18 -22.14 1.63
CA ARG A 324 -8.10 -23.61 1.41
C ARG A 324 -9.43 -24.22 0.92
N ALA A 325 -10.45 -23.39 0.69
CA ALA A 325 -11.69 -23.72 -0.02
C ALA A 325 -12.00 -22.65 -1.09
N PRO A 326 -11.41 -22.76 -2.29
CA PRO A 326 -11.64 -21.81 -3.37
C PRO A 326 -13.07 -21.90 -3.90
N SER A 327 -13.70 -20.74 -4.09
CA SER A 327 -15.09 -20.63 -4.55
C SER A 327 -15.19 -21.06 -6.01
N ARG A 328 -16.06 -22.04 -6.28
CA ARG A 328 -16.25 -22.61 -7.63
C ARG A 328 -17.11 -21.74 -8.56
N GLY A 329 -17.42 -20.50 -8.14
CA GLY A 329 -18.35 -19.58 -8.80
C GLY A 329 -17.69 -18.53 -9.71
N ARG A 330 -18.34 -18.24 -10.84
CA ARG A 330 -17.94 -17.21 -11.82
C ARG A 330 -18.59 -15.87 -11.48
N VAL A 331 -17.83 -14.77 -11.51
CA VAL A 331 -18.35 -13.42 -11.21
C VAL A 331 -18.94 -12.80 -12.49
N LEU A 332 -20.16 -12.25 -12.38
CA LEU A 332 -20.89 -11.62 -13.46
C LEU A 332 -21.21 -10.16 -13.11
N HIS A 333 -20.79 -9.23 -13.96
CA HIS A 333 -20.98 -7.79 -13.78
C HIS A 333 -22.12 -7.28 -14.65
N LYS A 334 -22.84 -6.26 -14.18
CA LYS A 334 -24.00 -5.69 -14.89
C LYS A 334 -23.53 -4.70 -15.96
N ILE A 335 -24.05 -4.82 -17.20
CA ILE A 335 -23.63 -3.98 -18.33
C ILE A 335 -24.82 -3.37 -19.09
N ARG A 336 -24.65 -2.14 -19.58
CA ARG A 336 -25.63 -1.35 -20.33
C ARG A 336 -25.02 -0.70 -21.57
N ILE A 337 -25.83 -0.38 -22.57
CA ILE A 337 -25.43 0.48 -23.69
C ILE A 337 -25.54 1.95 -23.24
N LYS A 338 -24.52 2.76 -23.54
CA LYS A 338 -24.42 4.18 -23.19
C LYS A 338 -23.83 4.96 -24.36
N GLY A 339 -24.70 5.48 -25.22
CA GLY A 339 -24.29 6.13 -26.47
C GLY A 339 -23.79 5.09 -27.47
N ASP A 340 -22.59 5.29 -28.01
CA ASP A 340 -21.92 4.37 -28.93
C ASP A 340 -21.15 3.23 -28.23
N LYS A 341 -21.03 3.27 -26.89
CA LYS A 341 -20.21 2.34 -26.08
C LYS A 341 -21.01 1.60 -25.02
N TYR A 342 -20.35 0.69 -24.34
CA TYR A 342 -20.92 -0.08 -23.24
C TYR A 342 -20.39 0.45 -21.90
N ALA A 343 -21.23 0.46 -20.87
CA ALA A 343 -20.90 0.87 -19.52
C ALA A 343 -21.21 -0.27 -18.56
N MET A 344 -20.21 -0.69 -17.78
CA MET A 344 -20.31 -1.77 -16.80
C MET A 344 -20.28 -1.21 -15.38
N ASP A 345 -21.12 -1.75 -14.49
CA ASP A 345 -21.18 -1.41 -13.06
C ASP A 345 -20.07 -2.13 -12.27
N ALA A 346 -18.84 -2.09 -12.78
CA ALA A 346 -17.61 -2.53 -12.12
C ALA A 346 -16.41 -1.76 -12.68
N GLY A 347 -15.40 -1.49 -11.84
CA GLY A 347 -14.28 -0.61 -12.16
C GLY A 347 -13.01 -0.94 -11.36
N ALA A 348 -12.10 0.01 -11.19
CA ALA A 348 -10.79 -0.19 -10.55
C ALA A 348 -10.90 -0.75 -9.11
N ALA A 349 -11.87 -0.29 -8.32
CA ALA A 349 -12.14 -0.82 -6.97
C ALA A 349 -12.73 -2.24 -6.96
N HIS A 350 -13.13 -2.76 -8.12
CA HIS A 350 -13.56 -4.15 -8.32
C HIS A 350 -12.46 -5.02 -8.97
N GLY A 351 -11.23 -4.50 -9.11
CA GLY A 351 -10.13 -5.18 -9.79
C GLY A 351 -10.21 -5.14 -11.32
N VAL A 352 -11.12 -4.34 -11.90
CA VAL A 352 -11.21 -4.16 -13.35
C VAL A 352 -10.13 -3.18 -13.82
N THR A 353 -9.32 -3.60 -14.77
CA THR A 353 -8.18 -2.86 -15.35
C THR A 353 -8.39 -2.57 -16.82
N GLU A 354 -7.74 -1.54 -17.35
CA GLU A 354 -7.76 -1.23 -18.78
C GLU A 354 -7.08 -2.36 -19.59
N GLY A 355 -7.67 -2.72 -20.73
CA GLY A 355 -7.28 -3.90 -21.50
C GLY A 355 -7.87 -5.25 -21.01
N ALA A 356 -8.64 -5.28 -19.93
CA ALA A 356 -9.39 -6.48 -19.53
C ALA A 356 -10.52 -6.81 -20.53
N GLU A 357 -10.78 -8.10 -20.77
CA GLU A 357 -11.81 -8.58 -21.72
C GLU A 357 -12.93 -9.30 -20.98
N PHE A 358 -14.16 -9.08 -21.43
CA PHE A 358 -15.39 -9.61 -20.85
C PHE A 358 -16.30 -10.21 -21.92
N THR A 359 -16.75 -11.44 -21.74
CA THR A 359 -17.80 -12.06 -22.55
C THR A 359 -19.17 -11.67 -22.00
N VAL A 360 -20.06 -11.17 -22.87
CA VAL A 360 -21.39 -10.69 -22.50
C VAL A 360 -22.45 -11.74 -22.79
N TYR A 361 -23.43 -11.88 -21.90
CA TYR A 361 -24.56 -12.79 -21.95
C TYR A 361 -25.87 -12.04 -21.77
N ARG A 362 -26.97 -12.60 -22.30
CA ARG A 362 -28.30 -11.99 -22.21
C ARG A 362 -28.92 -12.13 -20.83
N ASP A 363 -28.68 -13.26 -20.17
CA ASP A 363 -29.18 -13.58 -18.84
C ASP A 363 -28.01 -13.85 -17.88
N ARG A 364 -28.30 -13.94 -16.59
CA ARG A 364 -27.35 -14.39 -15.56
C ARG A 364 -27.27 -15.92 -15.51
N ASP A 365 -28.39 -16.59 -15.83
CA ASP A 365 -28.57 -18.02 -15.64
C ASP A 365 -28.41 -18.83 -16.95
N ASP A 366 -28.35 -18.17 -18.12
CA ASP A 366 -27.92 -18.72 -19.41
C ASP A 366 -26.53 -18.16 -19.77
N LEU A 367 -25.50 -18.99 -19.59
CA LEU A 367 -24.11 -18.71 -19.94
C LEU A 367 -23.59 -19.55 -21.11
N ASP A 368 -24.48 -20.28 -21.79
CA ASP A 368 -24.13 -21.10 -22.96
C ASP A 368 -24.23 -20.28 -24.27
N THR A 369 -25.00 -19.19 -24.27
CA THR A 369 -25.24 -18.34 -25.44
C THR A 369 -24.60 -16.93 -25.30
N PRO A 370 -23.30 -16.76 -25.61
CA PRO A 370 -22.64 -15.44 -25.54
C PRO A 370 -23.12 -14.50 -26.67
N LEU A 371 -23.31 -13.22 -26.32
CA LEU A 371 -23.66 -12.13 -27.24
C LEU A 371 -22.43 -11.51 -27.94
N GLY A 372 -21.25 -11.58 -27.32
CA GLY A 372 -20.00 -11.03 -27.85
C GLY A 372 -18.95 -10.78 -26.75
N VAL A 373 -17.81 -10.22 -27.14
CA VAL A 373 -16.70 -9.88 -26.23
C VAL A 373 -16.39 -8.39 -26.30
N LEU A 374 -16.17 -7.77 -25.14
CA LEU A 374 -15.83 -6.35 -25.00
C LEU A 374 -14.53 -6.16 -24.24
N THR A 375 -13.77 -5.12 -24.58
CA THR A 375 -12.54 -4.73 -23.88
C THR A 375 -12.74 -3.43 -23.12
N VAL A 376 -12.23 -3.37 -21.89
CA VAL A 376 -12.22 -2.17 -21.05
C VAL A 376 -11.27 -1.13 -21.64
N LEU A 377 -11.84 -0.01 -22.09
CA LEU A 377 -11.10 1.14 -22.62
C LEU A 377 -10.73 2.16 -21.55
N GLN A 378 -11.55 2.31 -20.52
CA GLN A 378 -11.30 3.24 -19.42
C GLN A 378 -11.93 2.74 -18.11
N THR A 379 -11.22 2.95 -17.01
CA THR A 379 -11.72 2.64 -15.65
C THR A 379 -12.01 3.89 -14.82
N ALA A 380 -13.11 3.84 -14.07
CA ALA A 380 -13.36 4.68 -12.90
C ALA A 380 -13.35 3.79 -11.64
N ALA A 381 -13.56 4.35 -10.45
CA ALA A 381 -13.54 3.57 -9.20
C ALA A 381 -14.54 2.39 -9.23
N PHE A 382 -15.82 2.66 -9.54
CA PHE A 382 -16.90 1.67 -9.45
C PHE A 382 -17.54 1.30 -10.79
N SER A 383 -17.02 1.81 -11.91
CA SER A 383 -17.55 1.54 -13.25
C SER A 383 -16.47 1.60 -14.32
N SER A 384 -16.75 1.03 -15.49
CA SER A 384 -15.85 0.96 -16.65
C SER A 384 -16.58 1.28 -17.94
N VAL A 385 -15.84 1.86 -18.89
CA VAL A 385 -16.28 2.03 -20.28
C VAL A 385 -15.62 0.95 -21.13
N LEU A 386 -16.43 0.24 -21.92
CA LEU A 386 -16.00 -0.86 -22.77
C LEU A 386 -16.47 -0.65 -24.21
N ASP A 387 -15.78 -1.27 -25.15
CA ASP A 387 -16.13 -1.30 -26.56
C ASP A 387 -15.74 -2.66 -27.17
N VAL A 388 -16.22 -2.95 -28.38
CA VAL A 388 -15.82 -4.16 -29.12
C VAL A 388 -14.36 -4.06 -29.56
N LEU A 389 -13.65 -5.20 -29.58
CA LEU A 389 -12.34 -5.30 -30.24
C LEU A 389 -12.48 -4.94 -31.72
N SER A 390 -11.42 -4.37 -32.31
CA SER A 390 -11.43 -3.52 -33.52
C SER A 390 -11.91 -4.14 -34.85
N TYR A 391 -12.47 -5.35 -34.83
CA TYR A 391 -13.03 -6.06 -35.97
C TYR A 391 -14.37 -6.78 -35.65
N GLY A 392 -14.99 -6.54 -34.49
CA GLY A 392 -16.26 -7.13 -34.09
C GLY A 392 -17.47 -6.23 -34.35
N ASP A 393 -18.60 -6.81 -34.76
CA ASP A 393 -19.88 -6.10 -34.89
C ASP A 393 -20.43 -5.68 -33.52
N LYS A 394 -21.05 -4.49 -33.45
CA LYS A 394 -21.71 -4.00 -32.22
C LYS A 394 -23.05 -4.69 -32.03
N PHE A 395 -23.18 -5.45 -30.95
CA PHE A 395 -24.40 -6.18 -30.57
C PHE A 395 -25.28 -5.36 -29.63
N THR A 396 -26.60 -5.53 -29.74
CA THR A 396 -27.61 -4.79 -28.96
C THR A 396 -28.42 -5.72 -28.04
N PHE A 397 -29.00 -5.13 -26.99
CA PHE A 397 -29.88 -5.80 -26.04
C PHE A 397 -30.88 -4.80 -25.44
N GLU A 398 -32.09 -5.28 -25.09
CA GLU A 398 -33.24 -4.43 -24.74
C GLU A 398 -33.32 -4.01 -23.25
N LYS A 399 -32.55 -4.67 -22.39
CA LYS A 399 -32.54 -4.49 -20.93
C LYS A 399 -31.09 -4.40 -20.42
N ASP A 400 -30.85 -4.61 -19.14
CA ASP A 400 -29.50 -4.87 -18.67
C ASP A 400 -29.00 -6.25 -19.18
N ALA A 401 -27.69 -6.38 -19.40
CA ALA A 401 -27.02 -7.64 -19.75
C ALA A 401 -25.92 -7.97 -18.70
N TYR A 402 -25.26 -9.13 -18.83
CA TYR A 402 -24.28 -9.61 -17.85
C TYR A 402 -22.93 -9.92 -18.49
N ALA A 403 -21.83 -9.48 -17.86
CA ALA A 403 -20.47 -9.56 -18.37
C ALA A 403 -19.61 -10.44 -17.45
N LEU A 404 -19.14 -11.58 -17.98
CA LEU A 404 -18.15 -12.45 -17.33
C LEU A 404 -16.75 -12.01 -17.74
N GLN A 405 -15.86 -11.76 -16.79
CA GLN A 405 -14.46 -11.50 -17.14
C GLN A 405 -13.80 -12.76 -17.70
N THR A 406 -13.21 -12.64 -18.89
CA THR A 406 -12.48 -13.72 -19.58
C THR A 406 -11.00 -13.40 -19.76
N ARG A 407 -10.57 -12.15 -19.53
CA ARG A 407 -9.15 -11.76 -19.50
C ARG A 407 -8.86 -10.59 -18.56
N ALA A 408 -7.70 -10.57 -17.93
CA ALA A 408 -7.20 -9.45 -17.12
C ALA A 408 -6.38 -8.44 -17.93
N GLY A 409 -6.32 -7.18 -17.46
CA GLY A 409 -5.49 -6.11 -18.01
C GLY A 409 -4.12 -5.94 -17.34
N ALA A 410 -3.53 -4.76 -17.49
CA ALA A 410 -2.12 -4.46 -17.15
C ALA A 410 -1.93 -3.53 -15.91
N GLN A 411 -0.69 -3.50 -15.39
CA GLN A 411 -0.27 -3.10 -14.02
C GLN A 411 -0.68 -4.14 -12.94
N GLU A 412 0.07 -4.38 -11.86
CA GLU A 412 1.53 -4.24 -11.68
C GLU A 412 2.00 -5.40 -10.76
N ASP A 413 3.21 -5.93 -10.99
CA ASP A 413 3.51 -7.33 -10.68
C ASP A 413 4.80 -7.47 -9.82
N LEU A 414 4.80 -8.32 -8.79
CA LEU A 414 5.98 -8.63 -7.96
C LEU A 414 7.00 -9.43 -8.79
N ARG A 415 8.21 -8.89 -8.95
CA ARG A 415 9.33 -9.60 -9.60
C ARG A 415 10.21 -10.30 -8.57
N ILE A 416 10.33 -11.62 -8.69
CA ILE A 416 11.23 -12.45 -7.88
C ILE A 416 12.18 -13.24 -8.78
N HIS A 417 13.37 -13.50 -8.24
CA HIS A 417 14.32 -14.44 -8.80
C HIS A 417 14.28 -15.73 -7.96
N VAL A 418 14.37 -16.88 -8.62
CA VAL A 418 14.40 -18.22 -8.00
C VAL A 418 15.49 -19.04 -8.67
N ALA A 419 16.39 -19.62 -7.88
CA ALA A 419 17.51 -20.40 -8.41
C ALA A 419 17.04 -21.57 -9.30
N LEU A 420 17.66 -21.72 -10.48
CA LEU A 420 17.40 -22.83 -11.41
C LEU A 420 18.11 -24.09 -10.90
N ASP A 421 17.41 -24.88 -10.07
CA ASP A 421 17.92 -26.10 -9.43
C ASP A 421 16.85 -27.21 -9.47
N ASP A 422 17.25 -28.45 -9.75
CA ASP A 422 16.36 -29.61 -9.84
C ASP A 422 15.48 -29.81 -8.60
N ARG A 423 15.95 -29.40 -7.41
CA ARG A 423 15.20 -29.48 -6.14
C ARG A 423 14.05 -28.46 -6.05
N LEU A 424 14.05 -27.41 -6.86
CA LEU A 424 13.02 -26.37 -6.89
C LEU A 424 11.94 -26.59 -7.97
N THR A 425 12.01 -27.70 -8.74
CA THR A 425 11.03 -28.04 -9.79
C THR A 425 9.58 -27.89 -9.32
N ASP A 426 9.25 -28.48 -8.17
CA ASP A 426 7.88 -28.52 -7.65
C ASP A 426 7.39 -27.09 -7.25
N LEU A 427 8.31 -26.18 -6.86
CA LEU A 427 8.02 -24.76 -6.63
C LEU A 427 7.85 -23.98 -7.94
N PHE A 428 8.63 -24.29 -8.99
CA PHE A 428 8.43 -23.69 -10.32
C PHE A 428 7.09 -24.08 -10.94
N GLU A 429 6.65 -25.34 -10.78
CA GLU A 429 5.30 -25.75 -11.18
C GLU A 429 4.22 -24.97 -10.41
N ALA A 430 4.37 -24.81 -9.08
CA ALA A 430 3.42 -24.06 -8.27
C ALA A 430 3.37 -22.56 -8.62
N LEU A 431 4.52 -21.92 -8.85
CA LEU A 431 4.60 -20.52 -9.27
C LEU A 431 4.05 -20.34 -10.69
N ALA A 432 4.31 -21.26 -11.62
CA ALA A 432 3.70 -21.26 -12.94
C ALA A 432 2.16 -21.38 -12.87
N MET A 433 1.64 -22.17 -11.93
CA MET A 433 0.19 -22.24 -11.68
C MET A 433 -0.38 -20.95 -11.06
N GLU A 434 0.32 -20.26 -10.16
CA GLU A 434 -0.08 -18.91 -9.69
C GLU A 434 -0.09 -17.91 -10.85
N MET A 435 0.95 -17.89 -11.69
CA MET A 435 1.07 -17.03 -12.88
C MET A 435 -0.07 -17.24 -13.89
N GLN A 436 -0.71 -18.41 -13.88
CA GLN A 436 -1.86 -18.73 -14.74
C GLN A 436 -3.23 -18.42 -14.13
N LYS A 437 -3.34 -18.00 -12.87
CA LYS A 437 -4.65 -17.72 -12.24
C LYS A 437 -5.29 -16.44 -12.78
N THR A 438 -6.19 -16.59 -13.75
CA THR A 438 -7.03 -15.51 -14.27
C THR A 438 -8.15 -15.16 -13.27
N GLY A 439 -7.82 -14.42 -12.22
CA GLY A 439 -8.75 -13.94 -11.20
C GLY A 439 -8.59 -12.45 -10.90
N THR A 440 -9.68 -11.79 -10.52
CA THR A 440 -9.64 -10.43 -9.97
C THR A 440 -8.99 -10.42 -8.59
N GLY A 441 -8.01 -9.54 -8.38
CA GLY A 441 -7.42 -9.26 -7.06
C GLY A 441 -6.14 -10.01 -6.69
N ALA A 442 -5.65 -10.95 -7.50
CA ALA A 442 -4.35 -11.58 -7.25
C ALA A 442 -3.19 -10.59 -7.51
N GLN A 443 -2.30 -10.40 -6.53
CA GLN A 443 -1.00 -9.78 -6.78
C GLN A 443 -0.21 -10.71 -7.69
N LYS A 444 -0.01 -10.30 -8.94
CA LYS A 444 0.72 -11.10 -9.93
C LYS A 444 2.17 -11.27 -9.48
N ILE A 445 2.67 -12.49 -9.55
CA ILE A 445 4.09 -12.82 -9.34
C ILE A 445 4.71 -13.03 -10.73
N LEU A 446 5.91 -12.52 -10.95
CA LEU A 446 6.72 -12.76 -12.13
C LEU A 446 8.07 -13.33 -11.73
N LEU A 447 8.47 -14.40 -12.42
CA LEU A 447 9.85 -14.86 -12.44
C LEU A 447 10.65 -13.98 -13.42
N ASP A 448 11.67 -13.30 -12.93
CA ASP A 448 12.52 -12.41 -13.72
C ASP A 448 13.99 -12.49 -13.25
N SER A 449 14.93 -11.96 -14.04
CA SER A 449 16.35 -12.02 -13.74
C SER A 449 16.70 -11.30 -12.42
N LYS A 450 17.85 -11.67 -11.83
CA LYS A 450 18.28 -11.19 -10.51
C LYS A 450 18.47 -9.67 -10.44
N GLU A 451 18.66 -9.02 -11.58
CA GLU A 451 18.85 -7.56 -11.71
C GLU A 451 17.52 -6.78 -11.79
N LYS A 452 16.38 -7.48 -11.98
CA LYS A 452 15.04 -6.89 -12.13
C LYS A 452 14.07 -7.29 -11.01
N SER A 453 14.54 -8.11 -10.07
CA SER A 453 13.75 -8.67 -8.98
C SER A 453 14.02 -7.93 -7.67
N VAL A 454 13.05 -7.90 -6.74
CA VAL A 454 13.22 -7.30 -5.40
C VAL A 454 13.61 -8.33 -4.33
N LEU A 455 13.47 -9.62 -4.64
CA LEU A 455 13.78 -10.75 -3.77
C LEU A 455 14.38 -11.90 -4.59
N ASP A 456 15.40 -12.58 -4.05
CA ASP A 456 16.09 -13.71 -4.68
C ASP A 456 16.12 -14.93 -3.76
N LEU A 457 15.40 -15.98 -4.18
CA LEU A 457 15.29 -17.26 -3.48
C LEU A 457 16.43 -18.19 -3.94
N GLN A 458 17.37 -18.49 -3.04
CA GLN A 458 18.52 -19.35 -3.32
C GLN A 458 18.57 -20.55 -2.38
N LEU A 459 19.31 -21.59 -2.76
CA LEU A 459 19.52 -22.78 -1.94
C LEU A 459 20.86 -22.72 -1.21
N GLU A 460 20.82 -22.75 0.12
CA GLU A 460 21.99 -22.91 0.97
C GLU A 460 21.72 -24.01 2.01
N LYS A 461 22.62 -24.99 2.12
CA LYS A 461 22.57 -26.07 3.14
C LYS A 461 21.21 -26.79 3.20
N ASP A 462 20.65 -27.07 2.02
CA ASP A 462 19.32 -27.68 1.81
C ASP A 462 18.13 -26.90 2.43
N ARG A 463 18.26 -25.58 2.51
CA ARG A 463 17.18 -24.62 2.83
C ARG A 463 17.07 -23.53 1.76
N ILE A 464 15.88 -22.96 1.60
CA ILE A 464 15.68 -21.73 0.81
C ILE A 464 16.04 -20.53 1.70
N VAL A 465 16.96 -19.70 1.22
CA VAL A 465 17.34 -18.39 1.80
C VAL A 465 16.83 -17.25 0.91
N PHE A 466 16.49 -16.12 1.52
CA PHE A 466 15.92 -14.96 0.83
C PHE A 466 16.90 -13.79 0.84
N ASN A 467 17.63 -13.61 -0.27
CA ASN A 467 18.46 -12.44 -0.48
C ASN A 467 17.56 -11.25 -0.85
N ILE A 468 17.79 -10.11 -0.21
CA ILE A 468 17.11 -8.85 -0.52
C ILE A 468 17.82 -8.22 -1.71
N LEU A 469 17.05 -7.80 -2.71
CA LEU A 469 17.56 -7.12 -3.90
C LEU A 469 17.10 -5.67 -4.01
N ASP A 470 16.08 -5.28 -3.23
CA ASP A 470 15.57 -3.91 -3.16
C ASP A 470 16.73 -2.92 -2.87
N PRO A 471 17.09 -2.04 -3.82
CA PRO A 471 18.23 -1.14 -3.65
C PRO A 471 18.09 -0.15 -2.49
N LEU A 472 16.86 0.17 -2.07
CA LEU A 472 16.61 1.05 -0.93
C LEU A 472 17.01 0.39 0.39
N VAL A 473 16.73 -0.91 0.52
CA VAL A 473 16.98 -1.69 1.74
C VAL A 473 18.44 -2.13 1.82
N LYS A 474 18.99 -2.58 0.69
CA LYS A 474 20.43 -2.81 0.51
C LYS A 474 21.24 -1.55 0.82
N GLY A 475 20.73 -0.37 0.43
CA GLY A 475 21.34 0.93 0.71
C GLY A 475 21.50 1.26 2.21
N TYR A 476 20.74 0.59 3.07
CA TYR A 476 20.84 0.68 4.53
C TYR A 476 21.49 -0.55 5.18
N GLY A 477 22.11 -1.45 4.39
CA GLY A 477 22.94 -2.55 4.89
C GLY A 477 22.22 -3.87 5.19
N LEU A 478 20.90 -3.97 4.93
CA LEU A 478 20.15 -5.22 5.10
C LEU A 478 20.10 -6.01 3.78
N ASP A 479 21.09 -6.90 3.60
CA ASP A 479 21.29 -7.68 2.35
C ASP A 479 20.44 -8.97 2.25
N ARG A 480 19.91 -9.46 3.37
CA ARG A 480 19.26 -10.78 3.48
C ARG A 480 18.27 -10.81 4.65
N ILE A 481 17.15 -11.49 4.45
CA ILE A 481 16.23 -11.87 5.54
C ILE A 481 16.90 -12.97 6.37
N PRO A 482 17.02 -12.85 7.71
CA PRO A 482 17.75 -13.81 8.55
C PRO A 482 17.13 -15.21 8.60
N TYR A 483 15.86 -15.35 8.21
CA TYR A 483 15.11 -16.60 8.20
C TYR A 483 15.35 -17.44 6.94
N SER A 484 15.26 -18.77 7.09
CA SER A 484 15.33 -19.73 5.99
C SER A 484 14.35 -20.87 6.19
N ILE A 485 13.78 -21.38 5.10
CA ILE A 485 12.74 -22.41 5.12
C ILE A 485 13.20 -23.69 4.43
N ASP A 486 12.47 -24.79 4.63
CA ASP A 486 12.73 -26.05 3.93
C ASP A 486 12.41 -25.94 2.43
N ILE A 487 12.98 -26.82 1.60
CA ILE A 487 12.74 -26.86 0.15
C ILE A 487 11.40 -27.54 -0.12
N ASP A 488 10.32 -26.83 0.19
CA ASP A 488 8.93 -27.28 0.08
C ASP A 488 8.02 -26.18 -0.48
N VAL A 489 6.98 -26.59 -1.21
CA VAL A 489 6.02 -25.68 -1.84
C VAL A 489 5.07 -25.06 -0.83
N ASP A 490 4.57 -25.84 0.13
CA ASP A 490 3.65 -25.35 1.16
C ASP A 490 4.36 -24.40 2.14
N ALA A 491 5.69 -24.54 2.32
CA ALA A 491 6.54 -23.58 3.03
C ALA A 491 6.88 -22.32 2.20
N ALA A 492 7.26 -22.47 0.92
CA ALA A 492 7.78 -21.35 0.11
C ALA A 492 6.71 -20.42 -0.46
N LEU A 493 5.58 -20.97 -0.90
CA LEU A 493 4.55 -20.21 -1.59
C LEU A 493 3.87 -19.15 -0.69
N PRO A 494 3.64 -19.38 0.62
CA PRO A 494 3.20 -18.33 1.55
C PRO A 494 4.16 -17.15 1.65
N VAL A 495 5.48 -17.38 1.73
CA VAL A 495 6.48 -16.29 1.84
C VAL A 495 6.47 -15.42 0.57
N VAL A 496 6.38 -16.04 -0.61
CA VAL A 496 6.27 -15.32 -1.88
C VAL A 496 4.99 -14.48 -1.95
N ARG A 497 3.85 -15.00 -1.50
CA ARG A 497 2.59 -14.22 -1.43
C ARG A 497 2.66 -13.09 -0.40
N ALA A 498 3.29 -13.32 0.76
CA ALA A 498 3.51 -12.30 1.79
C ALA A 498 4.40 -11.15 1.27
N ALA A 499 5.44 -11.47 0.49
CA ALA A 499 6.23 -10.48 -0.24
C ALA A 499 5.40 -9.72 -1.28
N ALA A 500 4.52 -10.41 -2.03
CA ALA A 500 3.65 -9.77 -3.03
C ALA A 500 2.69 -8.75 -2.39
N HIS A 501 2.08 -9.11 -1.25
CA HIS A 501 1.25 -8.22 -0.46
C HIS A 501 2.06 -7.04 0.12
N TYR A 502 3.21 -7.33 0.73
CA TYR A 502 4.13 -6.37 1.32
C TYR A 502 4.56 -5.28 0.33
N TYR A 503 5.17 -5.67 -0.80
CA TYR A 503 5.69 -4.72 -1.78
C TYR A 503 4.55 -3.96 -2.50
N TRP A 504 3.39 -4.58 -2.72
CA TRP A 504 2.22 -3.86 -3.25
C TRP A 504 1.77 -2.75 -2.28
N HIS A 505 1.69 -3.05 -0.98
CA HIS A 505 1.33 -2.07 0.04
C HIS A 505 2.41 -0.99 0.27
N LEU A 506 3.70 -1.36 0.20
CA LEU A 506 4.83 -0.44 0.34
C LEU A 506 4.91 0.53 -0.85
N ASN A 507 4.64 0.06 -2.08
CA ASN A 507 4.73 0.85 -3.31
C ASN A 507 3.43 1.59 -3.67
N ARG A 508 2.28 1.25 -3.05
CA ARG A 508 0.99 1.92 -3.26
C ARG A 508 1.04 3.42 -2.94
N THR A 509 0.93 4.27 -3.95
CA THR A 509 0.95 5.74 -3.87
C THR A 509 -0.22 6.37 -4.63
N THR A 510 -0.44 7.67 -4.47
CA THR A 510 -1.40 8.43 -5.28
C THR A 510 -0.72 9.07 -6.50
N LYS A 511 -1.36 8.99 -7.67
CA LYS A 511 -0.88 9.65 -8.91
C LYS A 511 -0.99 11.19 -8.86
N THR A 512 -1.64 11.76 -7.84
CA THR A 512 -1.65 13.22 -7.56
C THR A 512 -1.64 13.50 -6.04
N PRO A 513 -0.46 13.62 -5.38
CA PRO A 513 -0.37 14.03 -3.98
C PRO A 513 -0.86 15.48 -3.77
N LYS A 514 -1.39 15.77 -2.58
CA LYS A 514 -2.02 17.07 -2.22
C LYS A 514 -1.78 17.50 -0.77
N LEU A 515 -1.40 16.57 0.12
CA LEU A 515 -1.08 16.76 1.53
C LEU A 515 0.43 16.64 1.80
N GLN A 516 1.17 15.99 0.90
CA GLN A 516 2.64 15.94 0.91
C GLN A 516 3.23 17.37 1.05
N GLY A 517 4.22 17.53 1.94
CA GLY A 517 4.80 18.83 2.31
C GLY A 517 3.94 19.70 3.25
N LYS A 518 2.73 19.27 3.64
CA LYS A 518 1.84 19.97 4.59
C LYS A 518 1.59 19.19 5.88
N ILE A 519 2.21 18.02 6.01
CA ILE A 519 2.22 17.17 7.20
C ILE A 519 3.68 16.96 7.59
N GLN A 520 3.99 17.17 8.87
CA GLN A 520 5.31 16.91 9.42
C GLN A 520 5.27 15.66 10.30
N VAL A 521 6.37 14.92 10.34
CA VAL A 521 6.53 13.72 11.18
C VAL A 521 7.82 13.89 11.97
N GLU A 522 7.72 13.64 13.27
CA GLU A 522 8.80 13.69 14.25
C GLU A 522 8.81 12.36 15.01
N VAL A 523 9.96 11.89 15.46
CA VAL A 523 10.10 10.68 16.29
C VAL A 523 11.01 10.99 17.47
N TYR A 524 10.72 10.44 18.64
CA TYR A 524 11.41 10.73 19.89
C TYR A 524 11.69 9.45 20.68
N GLU A 525 12.81 9.44 21.40
CA GLU A 525 13.01 8.59 22.56
C GLU A 525 12.07 9.04 23.69
N LEU A 526 11.64 8.14 24.57
CA LEU A 526 10.69 8.43 25.64
C LEU A 526 11.28 8.13 27.03
N GLU A 527 11.03 9.03 27.97
CA GLU A 527 11.36 8.87 29.40
C GLU A 527 10.14 9.00 30.31
N GLU A 528 10.20 8.35 31.46
CA GLU A 528 9.15 8.40 32.50
C GLU A 528 9.30 9.69 33.31
N ALA A 529 8.21 10.46 33.46
CA ALA A 529 8.22 11.73 34.18
C ALA A 529 8.28 11.51 35.70
N ASP A 530 9.29 12.08 36.36
CA ASP A 530 9.56 11.92 37.81
C ASP A 530 8.31 12.11 38.69
N GLY A 531 7.78 10.99 39.19
CA GLY A 531 6.66 10.98 40.14
C GLY A 531 5.28 11.31 39.55
N GLU A 532 5.15 11.48 38.23
CA GLU A 532 3.87 11.71 37.55
C GLU A 532 3.29 10.39 37.04
N TYR A 533 2.13 10.02 37.59
CA TYR A 533 1.37 8.83 37.22
C TYR A 533 -0.04 9.22 36.73
N ASP A 534 -0.60 8.44 35.81
CA ASP A 534 -1.98 8.60 35.33
C ASP A 534 -3.02 7.94 36.26
N GLU A 535 -4.29 7.97 35.84
CA GLU A 535 -5.42 7.42 36.63
C GLU A 535 -5.37 5.89 36.77
N ASP A 536 -4.59 5.18 35.93
CA ASP A 536 -4.31 3.75 35.98
C ASP A 536 -2.95 3.43 36.66
N LEU A 537 -2.35 4.43 37.31
CA LEU A 537 -1.04 4.39 37.98
C LEU A 537 0.15 4.00 37.08
N GLN A 538 0.07 4.26 35.77
CA GLN A 538 1.20 4.13 34.85
C GLN A 538 2.02 5.42 34.84
N ALA A 539 3.35 5.30 34.68
CA ALA A 539 4.24 6.45 34.65
C ALA A 539 4.08 7.24 33.33
N ILE A 540 3.90 8.55 33.42
CA ILE A 540 3.61 9.40 32.26
C ILE A 540 4.86 9.57 31.40
N LEU A 541 4.82 9.08 30.15
CA LEU A 541 5.93 9.15 29.20
C LEU A 541 6.01 10.52 28.48
N ARG A 542 7.24 11.03 28.32
CA ARG A 542 7.56 12.31 27.67
C ARG A 542 8.73 12.19 26.68
N PRO A 543 8.81 13.03 25.64
CA PRO A 543 9.95 13.08 24.74
C PRO A 543 11.26 13.42 25.45
N LYS A 544 12.23 12.50 25.34
CA LYS A 544 13.60 12.67 25.77
C LYS A 544 14.45 13.16 24.60
N GLY A 545 15.07 14.32 24.74
CA GLY A 545 15.99 14.87 23.74
C GLY A 545 15.32 15.37 22.44
N PRO A 546 16.11 15.54 21.36
CA PRO A 546 15.65 16.10 20.09
C PRO A 546 14.93 15.07 19.19
N ASN A 547 14.23 15.57 18.17
CA ASN A 547 13.63 14.74 17.12
C ASN A 547 14.68 13.87 16.42
N LEU A 548 14.45 12.56 16.38
CA LEU A 548 15.30 11.53 15.79
C LEU A 548 15.16 11.43 14.26
N LYS A 549 14.09 11.98 13.66
CA LYS A 549 13.94 12.02 12.19
C LYS A 549 14.93 13.01 11.57
N ARG A 550 15.93 12.50 10.87
CA ARG A 550 17.03 13.24 10.23
C ARG A 550 16.90 13.14 8.71
N GLY A 551 16.37 14.19 8.09
CA GLY A 551 15.92 14.09 6.70
C GLY A 551 14.69 13.20 6.65
N ASP A 552 14.74 12.08 5.93
CA ASP A 552 13.68 11.07 5.89
C ASP A 552 13.99 9.77 6.63
N ILE A 553 15.16 9.66 7.26
CA ILE A 553 15.57 8.49 8.06
C ILE A 553 15.30 8.76 9.55
N VAL A 554 15.00 7.70 10.31
CA VAL A 554 14.99 7.69 11.78
C VAL A 554 15.93 6.60 12.27
N ASP A 555 16.93 6.96 13.08
CA ASP A 555 17.85 6.00 13.69
C ASP A 555 17.33 5.59 15.09
N VAL A 556 17.24 4.28 15.37
CA VAL A 556 16.78 3.73 16.66
C VAL A 556 17.67 2.59 17.16
N VAL A 557 17.64 2.33 18.47
CA VAL A 557 18.41 1.26 19.13
C VAL A 557 17.46 0.16 19.60
N ALA A 558 17.85 -1.10 19.39
CA ALA A 558 17.05 -2.29 19.69
C ALA A 558 17.41 -2.92 21.06
N ASP A 559 17.44 -2.10 22.12
CA ASP A 559 17.88 -2.47 23.48
C ASP A 559 16.77 -2.43 24.54
N GLY A 560 15.51 -2.25 24.12
CA GLY A 560 14.37 -1.98 25.00
C GLY A 560 14.08 -0.49 25.21
N THR A 561 14.78 0.41 24.53
CA THR A 561 14.42 1.84 24.50
C THR A 561 13.04 2.06 23.90
N LYS A 562 12.21 2.87 24.59
CA LYS A 562 10.84 3.24 24.22
C LYS A 562 10.84 4.44 23.27
N TYR A 563 10.07 4.35 22.19
CA TYR A 563 9.97 5.38 21.16
C TYR A 563 8.52 5.82 20.89
N GLY A 564 8.36 7.07 20.45
CA GLY A 564 7.07 7.67 20.11
C GLY A 564 7.14 8.57 18.88
N VAL A 565 6.02 8.70 18.16
CA VAL A 565 5.89 9.46 16.90
C VAL A 565 4.94 10.64 17.11
N LYS A 566 5.29 11.81 16.58
CA LYS A 566 4.43 13.01 16.54
C LYS A 566 4.18 13.45 15.11
N ILE A 567 2.90 13.59 14.76
CA ILE A 567 2.45 13.98 13.41
C ILE A 567 1.78 15.35 13.52
N VAL A 568 2.22 16.33 12.72
CA VAL A 568 1.71 17.72 12.79
C VAL A 568 0.99 18.07 11.48
N ASN A 569 -0.25 18.53 11.57
CA ASN A 569 -1.07 18.93 10.42
C ASN A 569 -1.01 20.45 10.21
N THR A 570 -0.24 20.89 9.20
CA THR A 570 -0.11 22.33 8.89
C THR A 570 -1.22 22.85 7.95
N THR A 571 -2.19 22.00 7.57
CA THR A 571 -3.33 22.40 6.73
C THR A 571 -4.43 23.11 7.53
N ASN A 572 -5.50 23.52 6.83
CA ASN A 572 -6.72 24.06 7.43
C ASN A 572 -7.86 23.01 7.48
N ILE A 573 -7.61 21.74 7.16
CA ILE A 573 -8.62 20.67 7.11
C ILE A 573 -8.34 19.57 8.14
N PRO A 574 -9.39 18.94 8.72
CA PRO A 574 -9.26 17.75 9.55
C PRO A 574 -8.61 16.59 8.77
N LEU A 575 -7.79 15.77 9.44
CA LEU A 575 -7.11 14.65 8.82
C LEU A 575 -7.14 13.35 9.64
N TYR A 576 -7.04 12.28 8.87
CA TYR A 576 -7.19 10.87 9.21
C TYR A 576 -5.90 10.15 8.82
N PRO A 577 -4.91 10.12 9.70
CA PRO A 577 -3.70 9.34 9.52
C PRO A 577 -3.99 7.87 9.85
N SER A 578 -3.60 6.97 8.96
CA SER A 578 -3.37 5.56 9.28
C SER A 578 -1.89 5.27 9.06
N VAL A 579 -1.22 4.76 10.10
CA VAL A 579 0.23 4.75 10.27
C VAL A 579 0.66 3.31 10.52
N PHE A 580 1.44 2.78 9.58
CA PHE A 580 1.88 1.39 9.58
C PHE A 580 3.40 1.30 9.53
N PHE A 581 3.98 0.35 10.24
CA PHE A 581 5.42 0.06 10.21
C PHE A 581 5.69 -1.23 9.45
N PHE A 582 6.35 -1.12 8.31
CA PHE A 582 6.72 -2.23 7.44
C PHE A 582 8.13 -2.70 7.84
N SER A 583 8.33 -3.88 8.44
CA SER A 583 9.69 -4.42 8.65
C SER A 583 10.13 -5.24 7.44
N HIS A 584 11.36 -5.03 6.98
CA HIS A 584 11.91 -5.74 5.82
C HIS A 584 12.68 -7.00 6.23
N GLY A 585 13.19 -7.07 7.46
CA GLY A 585 13.85 -8.25 8.01
C GLY A 585 12.91 -9.41 8.32
N ASP A 586 11.60 -9.17 8.50
CA ASP A 586 10.62 -10.22 8.75
C ASP A 586 9.37 -10.16 7.84
N LEU A 587 9.30 -9.22 6.89
CA LEU A 587 8.16 -8.93 6.01
C LEU A 587 6.83 -8.63 6.73
N SER A 588 6.84 -8.29 8.02
CA SER A 588 5.63 -7.87 8.74
C SER A 588 5.23 -6.43 8.40
N ILE A 589 3.96 -6.13 8.60
CA ILE A 589 3.43 -4.76 8.59
C ILE A 589 2.59 -4.59 9.85
N GLN A 590 3.08 -3.78 10.78
CA GLN A 590 2.48 -3.53 12.08
C GLN A 590 1.63 -2.24 12.04
N SER A 591 0.59 -2.18 12.87
CA SER A 591 -0.23 -0.97 13.05
C SER A 591 0.30 -0.15 14.21
N TYR A 592 0.77 1.08 13.93
CA TYR A 592 1.16 2.02 14.98
C TYR A 592 -0.05 2.89 15.36
N PHE A 593 -0.79 3.37 14.36
CA PHE A 593 -2.04 4.10 14.59
C PHE A 593 -2.95 3.95 13.37
N GLU A 594 -3.97 3.09 13.43
CA GLU A 594 -5.07 3.13 12.46
C GLU A 594 -5.93 4.36 12.76
N THR A 595 -6.34 5.13 11.73
CA THR A 595 -7.57 5.92 11.86
C THR A 595 -8.71 4.95 12.16
N PRO A 596 -9.38 5.08 13.31
CA PRO A 596 -10.43 4.16 13.73
C PRO A 596 -11.76 4.39 12.99
N THR A 597 -12.78 3.58 13.33
CA THR A 597 -13.96 3.41 12.47
C THR A 597 -15.26 3.27 13.26
N ALA A 598 -16.36 3.82 12.72
CA ALA A 598 -17.74 3.64 13.18
C ALA A 598 -18.74 3.95 12.05
N VAL A 599 -19.99 3.51 12.19
CA VAL A 599 -21.06 3.73 11.18
C VAL A 599 -21.52 5.20 11.14
N GLY A 600 -21.34 5.95 12.24
CA GLY A 600 -21.71 7.36 12.34
C GLY A 600 -20.62 8.35 11.90
N LYS A 601 -20.55 9.48 12.61
CA LYS A 601 -19.44 10.44 12.48
C LYS A 601 -18.16 9.76 13.11
N VAL A 602 -16.96 9.75 12.47
CA VAL A 602 -15.64 9.07 12.76
C VAL A 602 -14.41 10.02 12.54
N ASP A 603 -13.90 10.73 13.57
CA ASP A 603 -13.19 12.05 13.59
C ASP A 603 -11.68 12.04 13.55
N ALA A 604 -11.18 13.17 13.06
CA ALA A 604 -9.81 13.50 12.82
C ALA A 604 -9.01 13.45 14.12
N PRO A 605 -8.19 12.40 14.31
CA PRO A 605 -7.21 12.37 15.39
C PRO A 605 -6.14 13.45 15.17
N LEU A 606 -6.10 14.05 13.97
CA LEU A 606 -5.19 15.08 13.55
C LEU A 606 -5.96 16.30 12.99
N ALA A 607 -6.55 17.08 13.91
CA ALA A 607 -7.30 18.31 13.62
C ALA A 607 -6.46 19.41 12.92
N PRO A 608 -7.07 20.43 12.29
CA PRO A 608 -6.35 21.53 11.63
C PRO A 608 -5.39 22.25 12.59
N LYS A 609 -4.14 22.47 12.15
CA LYS A 609 -3.07 23.13 12.94
C LYS A 609 -2.71 22.44 14.26
N GLN A 610 -3.13 21.20 14.48
CA GLN A 610 -2.82 20.40 15.68
C GLN A 610 -1.80 19.30 15.37
N SER A 611 -1.36 18.61 16.42
CA SER A 611 -0.50 17.42 16.31
C SER A 611 -1.05 16.22 17.08
N LEU A 612 -1.01 15.05 16.45
CA LEU A 612 -1.24 13.76 17.07
C LEU A 612 0.08 13.25 17.66
N THR A 613 0.03 12.62 18.84
CA THR A 613 1.18 11.94 19.47
C THR A 613 0.84 10.46 19.65
N ILE A 614 1.78 9.58 19.31
CA ILE A 614 1.59 8.12 19.21
C ILE A 614 2.75 7.49 20.00
N GLY A 615 2.46 6.55 20.90
CA GLY A 615 3.45 6.02 21.84
C GLY A 615 3.58 6.80 23.14
N TYR A 616 3.01 8.00 23.19
CA TYR A 616 2.99 8.89 24.35
C TYR A 616 1.90 9.96 24.16
N GLY A 617 1.57 10.68 25.23
CA GLY A 617 0.72 11.87 25.14
C GLY A 617 -0.73 11.59 24.73
N SER A 618 -1.29 12.46 23.89
CA SER A 618 -2.75 12.60 23.70
C SER A 618 -3.40 11.63 22.72
N GLY A 619 -2.64 10.77 22.02
CA GLY A 619 -3.20 9.80 21.07
C GLY A 619 -3.41 8.38 21.63
N GLY A 620 -3.09 8.13 22.90
CA GLY A 620 -3.48 6.89 23.61
C GLY A 620 -2.83 5.57 23.14
N ALA A 621 -1.88 5.62 22.20
CA ALA A 621 -1.13 4.44 21.76
C ALA A 621 0.08 4.17 22.69
N ALA A 622 0.34 2.89 22.97
CA ALA A 622 1.50 2.44 23.76
C ALA A 622 2.83 2.70 23.03
N PRO A 623 3.94 2.94 23.76
CA PRO A 623 5.27 3.17 23.17
C PRO A 623 5.77 1.96 22.38
N TYR A 624 6.64 2.22 21.40
CA TYR A 624 7.24 1.18 20.57
C TYR A 624 8.65 0.85 21.06
N GLU A 625 8.96 -0.44 21.10
CA GLU A 625 10.30 -0.98 21.31
C GLU A 625 10.69 -1.75 20.03
N TYR A 626 11.97 -1.70 19.66
CA TYR A 626 12.52 -2.33 18.46
C TYR A 626 13.40 -3.52 18.85
N TYR A 627 13.47 -4.54 17.98
CA TYR A 627 14.13 -5.81 18.29
C TYR A 627 14.83 -6.38 17.04
N LEU A 628 16.09 -6.81 17.20
CA LEU A 628 16.84 -7.51 16.16
C LEU A 628 16.79 -9.03 16.39
N ALA A 629 16.82 -9.81 15.30
CA ALA A 629 16.88 -11.27 15.39
C ALA A 629 18.24 -11.78 15.90
N ASP A 630 18.29 -13.01 16.42
CA ASP A 630 19.55 -13.63 16.87
C ASP A 630 20.58 -13.70 15.74
N GLY A 631 21.72 -13.03 15.93
CA GLY A 631 22.80 -12.94 14.94
C GLY A 631 22.65 -11.81 13.91
N GLN A 632 21.60 -10.98 14.00
CA GLN A 632 21.43 -9.76 13.22
C GLN A 632 22.08 -8.57 13.95
N ASP A 633 22.72 -7.67 13.21
CA ASP A 633 23.36 -6.44 13.74
C ASP A 633 22.64 -5.14 13.29
N ILE A 634 21.76 -5.24 12.28
CA ILE A 634 21.00 -4.14 11.70
C ILE A 634 19.67 -4.66 11.10
N ASP A 635 18.57 -3.92 11.29
CA ASP A 635 17.30 -4.14 10.57
C ASP A 635 16.78 -2.83 9.96
N VAL A 636 15.97 -2.96 8.91
CA VAL A 636 15.40 -1.85 8.15
C VAL A 636 13.89 -2.00 8.11
N GLY A 637 13.18 -0.92 8.44
CA GLY A 637 11.75 -0.83 8.23
C GLY A 637 11.31 0.53 7.72
N PHE A 638 10.02 0.68 7.45
CA PHE A 638 9.44 1.91 6.91
C PHE A 638 8.14 2.25 7.62
N LEU A 639 8.11 3.43 8.25
CA LEU A 639 6.87 4.02 8.74
C LEU A 639 6.14 4.67 7.57
N LYS A 640 5.02 4.07 7.16
CA LYS A 640 4.17 4.57 6.07
C LYS A 640 2.90 5.18 6.62
N LEU A 641 2.74 6.48 6.39
CA LEU A 641 1.55 7.25 6.73
C LEU A 641 0.66 7.31 5.49
N PHE A 642 -0.52 6.72 5.57
CA PHE A 642 -1.61 7.03 4.67
C PHE A 642 -2.44 8.14 5.29
N LEU A 643 -2.69 9.21 4.52
CA LEU A 643 -3.33 10.42 5.01
C LEU A 643 -4.60 10.64 4.21
N SER A 644 -5.72 10.83 4.89
CA SER A 644 -6.98 11.15 4.24
C SER A 644 -7.68 12.29 4.99
N SER A 645 -8.58 13.03 4.34
CA SER A 645 -9.42 14.02 5.03
C SER A 645 -10.85 13.56 5.27
N GLU A 646 -11.26 12.40 4.77
CA GLU A 646 -12.33 11.58 5.37
C GLU A 646 -11.66 10.31 5.90
N PRO A 647 -12.19 9.62 6.93
CA PRO A 647 -11.63 8.36 7.39
C PRO A 647 -11.75 7.30 6.29
N VAL A 648 -10.61 6.88 5.76
CA VAL A 648 -10.49 5.71 4.90
C VAL A 648 -10.01 4.54 5.75
N ASP A 649 -10.78 3.45 5.79
CA ASP A 649 -10.34 2.23 6.45
C ASP A 649 -9.18 1.60 5.66
N LEU A 650 -8.04 1.45 6.33
CA LEU A 650 -6.78 0.92 5.80
C LEU A 650 -6.24 -0.22 6.67
N SER A 651 -7.10 -0.81 7.50
CA SER A 651 -6.79 -1.94 8.38
C SER A 651 -6.45 -3.25 7.68
N HIS A 652 -6.52 -3.28 6.34
CA HIS A 652 -6.06 -4.33 5.45
C HIS A 652 -4.58 -4.17 5.02
N VAL A 653 -3.90 -3.09 5.46
CA VAL A 653 -2.47 -2.86 5.20
C VAL A 653 -1.55 -3.71 6.12
N PRO A 654 -1.85 -3.94 7.42
CA PRO A 654 -1.07 -4.82 8.29
C PRO A 654 -0.99 -6.29 7.82
N GLN A 655 0.14 -6.94 8.11
CA GLN A 655 0.35 -8.38 7.97
C GLN A 655 1.31 -8.90 9.03
N ALA A 656 1.13 -10.14 9.50
CA ALA A 656 2.12 -10.80 10.35
C ALA A 656 3.36 -11.21 9.55
N SER A 657 4.48 -11.45 10.23
CA SER A 657 5.64 -12.11 9.61
C SER A 657 5.27 -13.52 9.14
N PRO A 658 5.73 -14.00 7.97
CA PRO A 658 5.60 -15.40 7.58
C PRO A 658 6.64 -16.30 8.28
N PHE A 659 7.40 -15.80 9.26
CA PHE A 659 8.50 -16.53 9.92
C PHE A 659 8.31 -16.80 11.43
N SER A 660 7.29 -16.23 12.11
CA SER A 660 6.97 -16.50 13.54
C SER A 660 5.54 -16.06 13.95
N GLU A 661 5.05 -16.43 15.15
CA GLU A 661 3.64 -16.23 15.58
C GLU A 661 3.40 -15.25 16.78
N GLY A 662 2.69 -14.13 16.54
CA GLY A 662 2.03 -13.25 17.54
C GLY A 662 2.79 -11.97 17.96
N ARG A 663 2.18 -10.86 18.45
CA ARG A 663 0.80 -10.51 18.94
C ARG A 663 0.49 -8.97 18.87
N ALA A 664 -0.77 -8.55 19.15
CA ALA A 664 -1.31 -7.16 19.44
C ALA A 664 -1.61 -6.19 18.24
N GLY A 665 -2.43 -5.11 18.26
CA GLY A 665 -3.40 -4.46 19.22
C GLY A 665 -4.08 -3.17 18.61
N LYS A 666 -5.29 -2.66 19.04
CA LYS A 666 -6.11 -1.56 18.37
C LYS A 666 -6.95 -0.59 19.35
N PRO A 667 -8.03 0.22 19.01
CA PRO A 667 -8.11 1.69 18.58
C PRO A 667 -9.36 2.61 19.08
N SER A 668 -9.68 3.90 18.63
CA SER A 668 -11.08 4.64 18.60
C SER A 668 -11.27 6.21 18.15
N THR A 669 -12.48 6.77 17.74
CA THR A 669 -12.83 8.01 16.80
C THR A 669 -14.20 8.86 16.93
N VAL A 670 -14.55 10.01 16.17
CA VAL A 670 -15.97 10.59 15.66
C VAL A 670 -16.37 11.91 14.61
N LYS A 671 -16.25 12.47 13.29
CA LYS A 671 -15.86 12.60 11.73
C LYS A 671 -15.76 14.12 11.30
N THR A 672 -15.38 14.68 10.11
CA THR A 672 -15.35 14.39 8.61
C THR A 672 -14.14 15.10 7.89
N GLU A 673 -13.90 15.37 6.57
CA GLU A 673 -14.53 15.42 5.19
C GLU A 673 -13.46 15.35 4.00
N ALA A 674 -13.66 14.63 2.87
CA ALA A 674 -12.67 13.89 1.96
C ALA A 674 -11.52 14.50 1.08
N VAL A 675 -10.33 13.85 1.14
CA VAL A 675 -9.08 13.87 0.30
C VAL A 675 -8.24 12.59 0.62
N TRP A 676 -7.23 12.17 -0.19
CA TRP A 676 -6.24 11.09 0.13
C TRP A 676 -4.79 11.37 -0.37
N ASP A 677 -3.77 10.89 0.35
CA ASP A 677 -2.32 10.97 0.08
C ASP A 677 -1.47 9.92 0.87
N THR A 678 -0.15 9.83 0.62
CA THR A 678 0.80 8.92 1.30
C THR A 678 2.19 9.52 1.56
N ILE A 679 2.81 9.23 2.71
CA ILE A 679 4.21 9.56 3.07
C ILE A 679 4.94 8.30 3.55
N LEU A 680 6.23 8.16 3.23
CA LEU A 680 7.10 7.03 3.62
C LEU A 680 8.32 7.56 4.39
N VAL A 681 8.70 6.91 5.48
CA VAL A 681 9.82 7.29 6.36
C VAL A 681 10.61 6.03 6.76
N PRO A 682 11.80 5.78 6.18
CA PRO A 682 12.74 4.77 6.67
C PRO A 682 13.05 4.87 8.18
N ILE A 683 13.13 3.72 8.84
CA ILE A 683 13.63 3.55 10.21
C ILE A 683 14.74 2.47 10.18
N ILE A 684 15.90 2.77 10.77
CA ILE A 684 17.05 1.88 10.84
C ILE A 684 17.30 1.50 12.29
N GLN A 685 17.37 0.19 12.57
CA GLN A 685 17.54 -0.37 13.91
C GLN A 685 18.98 -0.85 14.11
N HIS A 686 19.62 -0.43 15.21
CA HIS A 686 20.99 -0.82 15.55
C HIS A 686 21.11 -1.55 16.90
N LYS A 687 22.12 -2.43 16.98
CA LYS A 687 22.45 -3.28 18.12
C LYS A 687 23.30 -2.61 19.21
N GLU A 688 24.09 -1.61 18.83
CA GLU A 688 24.83 -0.74 19.73
C GLU A 688 24.57 0.72 19.33
N PRO A 689 24.49 1.68 20.28
CA PRO A 689 24.34 3.08 19.95
C PRO A 689 25.54 3.61 19.14
N LEU A 690 25.28 4.44 18.12
CA LEU A 690 26.34 5.16 17.41
C LEU A 690 27.06 6.11 18.38
N VAL A 691 28.24 5.71 18.85
CA VAL A 691 29.03 6.42 19.87
C VAL A 691 29.28 7.86 19.43
N PRO A 692 28.81 8.87 20.18
CA PRO A 692 29.07 10.27 19.85
C PRO A 692 30.58 10.57 19.95
N ILE A 693 31.18 10.98 18.84
CA ILE A 693 32.52 11.58 18.87
C ILE A 693 32.39 12.90 19.65
N PRO A 694 33.04 13.06 20.82
CA PRO A 694 32.81 14.21 21.67
C PRO A 694 33.37 15.49 21.03
N PRO A 695 32.60 16.60 20.99
CA PRO A 695 33.11 17.88 20.51
C PRO A 695 34.15 18.43 21.50
N THR A 696 35.35 18.72 21.01
CA THR A 696 36.34 19.51 21.75
C THR A 696 35.98 20.99 21.67
N ASP A 697 35.43 21.56 22.74
CA ASP A 697 35.05 22.97 22.83
C ASP A 697 36.21 23.93 22.47
N PRO A 698 36.04 24.80 21.45
CA PRO A 698 36.70 26.09 21.40
C PRO A 698 35.90 27.07 22.28
N LYS A 699 36.60 27.83 23.13
CA LYS A 699 35.97 28.97 23.82
C LYS A 699 35.42 29.98 22.81
N PRO A 700 34.33 30.71 23.14
CA PRO A 700 33.77 31.71 22.24
C PRO A 700 34.73 32.89 22.05
N GLU A 701 35.21 33.07 20.82
CA GLU A 701 35.72 34.36 20.35
C GLU A 701 34.53 35.33 20.12
N PRO A 702 34.75 36.66 20.20
CA PRO A 702 33.69 37.63 19.94
C PRO A 702 33.19 37.57 18.49
N ALA A 703 31.95 37.99 18.27
CA ALA A 703 31.30 37.95 16.96
C ALA A 703 32.15 38.65 15.88
N PRO A 704 32.44 37.99 14.74
CA PRO A 704 33.16 38.62 13.64
C PRO A 704 32.37 39.81 13.07
N GLU A 705 33.06 40.93 12.88
CA GLU A 705 32.53 42.05 12.10
C GLU A 705 32.28 41.61 10.64
N THR A 706 31.32 42.25 9.97
CA THR A 706 30.91 41.91 8.60
C THR A 706 32.12 41.93 7.65
N PRO A 707 32.51 40.80 7.02
CA PRO A 707 33.78 40.72 6.30
C PRO A 707 33.73 41.45 4.96
N THR A 708 34.05 42.75 4.98
CA THR A 708 34.29 43.58 3.80
C THR A 708 35.57 43.14 3.08
N GLY A 709 35.50 42.02 2.35
CA GLY A 709 36.67 41.45 1.68
C GLY A 709 36.51 40.12 0.93
N ARG A 710 35.37 39.42 0.99
CA ARG A 710 35.11 38.30 0.05
C ARG A 710 34.96 38.85 -1.37
N ASN A 711 35.55 38.19 -2.37
CA ASN A 711 35.25 38.49 -3.77
C ASN A 711 33.76 38.17 -4.07
N PRO A 712 33.09 38.91 -4.97
CA PRO A 712 31.68 38.67 -5.28
C PRO A 712 31.49 37.36 -6.06
N ILE A 713 30.32 36.72 -5.91
CA ILE A 713 29.91 35.63 -6.79
C ILE A 713 29.46 36.23 -8.13
N VAL A 714 30.08 35.79 -9.22
CA VAL A 714 29.72 36.29 -10.56
C VAL A 714 28.67 35.36 -11.18
N VAL A 715 27.59 35.95 -11.70
CA VAL A 715 26.68 35.25 -12.62
C VAL A 715 27.12 35.55 -14.04
N GLY A 716 27.43 34.51 -14.80
CA GLY A 716 27.71 34.62 -16.22
C GLY A 716 26.57 34.07 -17.08
N THR A 717 26.38 34.67 -18.26
CA THR A 717 25.46 34.17 -19.29
C THR A 717 26.07 34.34 -20.68
N ALA A 718 25.63 33.48 -21.61
CA ALA A 718 26.01 33.56 -23.02
C ALA A 718 24.97 32.89 -23.92
N ASN A 719 24.95 33.26 -25.18
CA ASN A 719 24.17 32.62 -26.23
C ASN A 719 25.06 32.32 -27.45
N THR A 720 24.75 31.28 -28.23
CA THR A 720 25.41 31.02 -29.52
C THR A 720 25.27 32.19 -30.48
N MET A 721 24.22 33.01 -30.32
CA MET A 721 24.02 34.28 -31.03
C MET A 721 25.12 35.33 -30.82
N ASP A 722 25.90 35.22 -29.74
CA ASP A 722 27.05 36.09 -29.46
C ASP A 722 28.24 35.78 -30.39
N VAL A 723 28.26 34.59 -31.01
CA VAL A 723 29.34 34.08 -31.87
C VAL A 723 28.91 34.04 -33.34
N ARG A 724 27.64 33.72 -33.61
CA ARG A 724 27.08 33.59 -34.98
C ARG A 724 25.61 34.00 -35.03
N PRO A 725 25.12 34.63 -36.10
CA PRO A 725 23.68 34.93 -36.20
C PRO A 725 22.86 33.63 -36.25
N TRP A 726 21.64 33.67 -35.68
CA TRP A 726 20.75 32.50 -35.58
C TRP A 726 20.48 31.81 -36.92
N ASN A 727 20.42 32.58 -38.01
CA ASN A 727 20.15 32.10 -39.37
C ASN A 727 21.36 31.38 -40.03
N LYS A 728 22.46 31.21 -39.31
CA LYS A 728 23.57 30.32 -39.65
C LYS A 728 23.69 29.23 -38.58
N PRO A 729 22.79 28.23 -38.55
CA PRO A 729 22.85 27.16 -37.56
C PRO A 729 24.12 26.31 -37.74
N GLN A 730 24.68 25.86 -36.63
CA GLN A 730 25.87 25.00 -36.55
C GLN A 730 25.70 24.05 -35.36
N GLY A 731 26.14 22.79 -35.50
CA GLY A 731 25.99 21.77 -34.45
C GLY A 731 26.92 21.96 -33.26
N GLU A 732 28.15 22.44 -33.49
CA GLU A 732 29.04 22.92 -32.44
C GLU A 732 29.04 24.45 -32.45
N THR A 733 29.06 25.09 -31.28
CA THR A 733 29.30 26.54 -31.18
C THR A 733 29.96 26.86 -29.85
N THR A 734 31.19 27.37 -29.93
CA THR A 734 32.07 27.60 -28.78
C THR A 734 32.37 29.09 -28.61
N LYS A 735 32.15 29.63 -27.41
CA LYS A 735 32.43 31.01 -27.01
C LYS A 735 33.54 31.01 -25.95
N THR A 736 34.60 31.79 -26.15
CA THR A 736 35.58 32.05 -25.09
C THR A 736 35.02 33.07 -24.11
N ILE A 737 35.03 32.72 -22.83
CA ILE A 737 34.72 33.59 -21.70
C ILE A 737 36.06 33.98 -21.06
N THR A 738 36.35 35.28 -20.89
CA THR A 738 37.65 35.77 -20.40
C THR A 738 37.53 36.32 -18.99
N PHE A 739 38.47 35.97 -18.11
CA PHE A 739 38.56 36.52 -16.75
C PHE A 739 39.32 37.85 -16.73
N SER A 740 38.95 38.74 -15.82
CA SER A 740 39.59 40.05 -15.63
C SER A 740 40.88 39.96 -14.82
N ASN A 741 41.91 39.30 -15.35
CA ASN A 741 43.23 39.11 -14.73
C ASN A 741 43.17 38.59 -13.27
N LEU A 742 42.35 37.56 -13.02
CA LEU A 742 42.24 36.96 -11.70
C LEU A 742 43.52 36.20 -11.33
N PRO A 743 44.09 36.37 -10.12
CA PRO A 743 45.32 35.69 -9.73
C PRO A 743 45.15 34.17 -9.57
N VAL A 744 43.91 33.70 -9.37
CA VAL A 744 43.55 32.28 -9.27
C VAL A 744 42.25 32.05 -10.05
N VAL A 745 42.14 30.89 -10.71
CA VAL A 745 40.95 30.50 -11.47
C VAL A 745 39.75 30.33 -10.51
N PRO A 746 38.59 30.95 -10.76
CA PRO A 746 37.39 30.76 -9.95
C PRO A 746 36.82 29.33 -10.09
N GLN A 747 35.97 28.93 -9.14
CA GLN A 747 35.27 27.65 -9.18
C GLN A 747 34.06 27.79 -10.11
N ILE A 748 34.15 27.22 -11.33
CA ILE A 748 33.11 27.31 -12.36
C ILE A 748 32.06 26.20 -12.18
N LEU A 749 30.84 26.59 -11.82
CA LEU A 749 29.73 25.68 -11.51
C LEU A 749 29.10 25.07 -12.77
N PRO A 750 28.12 24.14 -12.64
CA PRO A 750 27.45 23.50 -13.77
C PRO A 750 26.70 24.51 -14.63
N PHE A 751 26.61 24.24 -15.93
CA PHE A 751 25.96 25.12 -16.89
C PHE A 751 24.48 24.78 -17.03
N GLY A 752 23.61 25.78 -16.83
CA GLY A 752 22.17 25.63 -16.96
C GLY A 752 21.65 26.24 -18.25
N LEU A 753 20.96 25.44 -19.06
CA LEU A 753 20.34 25.86 -20.32
C LEU A 753 19.24 26.89 -20.03
N ASN A 754 19.33 28.07 -20.62
CA ASN A 754 18.38 29.18 -20.41
C ASN A 754 17.57 29.54 -21.67
N THR A 755 18.04 29.14 -22.85
CA THR A 755 17.43 29.45 -24.16
C THR A 755 17.71 28.32 -25.14
N LEU A 756 16.73 27.93 -25.96
CA LEU A 756 16.84 26.93 -27.02
C LEU A 756 15.97 27.31 -28.23
N ASP A 757 16.51 27.19 -29.44
CA ASP A 757 15.81 27.16 -30.74
C ASP A 757 16.41 26.02 -31.58
N ILE A 758 15.73 24.86 -31.54
CA ILE A 758 16.18 23.60 -32.13
C ILE A 758 15.16 23.10 -33.15
N ASP A 759 15.66 22.68 -34.31
CA ASP A 759 14.85 22.20 -35.42
C ASP A 759 14.10 20.88 -35.11
N ARG A 760 12.79 20.85 -35.44
CA ARG A 760 11.89 19.72 -35.14
C ARG A 760 12.13 18.44 -35.94
N ASN A 761 12.94 18.48 -37.00
CA ASN A 761 13.02 17.37 -37.97
C ASN A 761 14.01 16.27 -37.54
N ASN A 762 14.72 16.47 -36.42
CA ASN A 762 15.57 15.49 -35.74
C ASN A 762 15.20 15.42 -34.25
N ASN A 763 15.85 14.54 -33.48
CA ASN A 763 15.78 14.61 -32.01
C ASN A 763 16.21 15.97 -31.49
N ILE A 764 15.58 16.42 -30.41
CA ILE A 764 16.08 17.54 -29.62
C ILE A 764 17.32 17.06 -28.88
N ARG A 765 18.48 17.55 -29.31
CA ARG A 765 19.79 17.23 -28.76
C ARG A 765 20.54 18.50 -28.47
N VAL A 766 21.01 18.65 -27.25
CA VAL A 766 21.86 19.77 -26.81
C VAL A 766 22.62 19.38 -25.56
N VAL A 767 23.86 19.83 -25.42
CA VAL A 767 24.61 19.79 -24.16
C VAL A 767 25.42 21.08 -24.02
N ALA A 768 25.50 21.59 -22.79
CA ALA A 768 26.39 22.71 -22.42
C ALA A 768 27.65 22.16 -21.74
N GLU A 769 28.82 22.47 -22.29
CA GLU A 769 30.11 21.91 -21.87
C GLU A 769 31.14 23.03 -21.60
N LYS A 770 32.07 22.76 -20.68
CA LYS A 770 33.23 23.64 -20.38
C LYS A 770 34.53 22.98 -20.78
N GLN A 771 35.35 23.71 -21.52
CA GLN A 771 36.66 23.30 -22.03
C GLN A 771 37.71 24.38 -21.69
N ASP A 772 38.99 24.03 -21.77
CA ASP A 772 40.14 24.95 -21.67
C ASP A 772 40.09 25.95 -20.50
N ILE A 773 39.75 25.46 -19.31
CA ILE A 773 39.67 26.28 -18.07
C ILE A 773 41.09 26.67 -17.61
N GLY A 774 41.36 27.97 -17.51
CA GLY A 774 42.66 28.53 -17.08
C GLY A 774 42.55 29.94 -16.49
N GLN A 775 43.68 30.58 -16.20
CA GLN A 775 43.71 31.92 -15.57
C GLN A 775 43.17 33.04 -16.47
N GLU A 776 43.25 32.87 -17.80
CA GLU A 776 42.73 33.84 -18.76
C GLU A 776 41.22 33.71 -19.01
N GLY A 777 40.61 32.56 -18.68
CA GLY A 777 39.22 32.27 -19.04
C GLY A 777 38.88 30.78 -19.15
N PHE A 778 37.81 30.49 -19.88
CA PHE A 778 37.41 29.15 -20.31
C PHE A 778 36.63 29.21 -21.63
N LYS A 779 36.38 28.05 -22.24
CA LYS A 779 35.49 27.91 -23.40
C LYS A 779 34.16 27.30 -22.97
N LEU A 780 33.06 27.99 -23.25
CA LEU A 780 31.70 27.44 -23.22
C LEU A 780 31.37 26.88 -24.60
N SER A 781 30.99 25.62 -24.67
CA SER A 781 30.48 24.98 -25.89
C SER A 781 29.01 24.60 -25.73
N LEU A 782 28.21 24.86 -26.75
CA LEU A 782 26.80 24.48 -26.83
C LEU A 782 26.61 23.59 -28.06
N ASN A 783 26.49 22.29 -27.80
CA ASN A 783 26.80 21.24 -28.77
C ASN A 783 25.59 20.34 -29.06
N THR A 784 25.40 19.98 -30.33
CA THR A 784 24.38 19.04 -30.83
C THR A 784 25.03 18.01 -31.75
N TRP A 785 24.39 16.85 -31.92
CA TRP A 785 24.94 15.73 -32.68
C TRP A 785 23.88 15.02 -33.52
N SER A 786 24.33 14.11 -34.39
CA SER A 786 23.47 13.23 -35.21
C SER A 786 22.37 13.98 -36.00
N GLY A 787 22.76 15.07 -36.66
CA GLY A 787 21.90 15.83 -37.58
C GLY A 787 21.00 16.92 -36.96
N THR A 788 21.01 17.08 -35.63
CA THR A 788 20.17 18.08 -34.96
C THR A 788 20.62 19.52 -35.22
N THR A 789 19.81 20.29 -35.93
CA THR A 789 20.10 21.69 -36.30
C THR A 789 19.80 22.66 -35.16
N LEU A 790 20.82 23.39 -34.70
CA LEU A 790 20.72 24.39 -33.63
C LEU A 790 20.76 25.82 -34.17
N TYR A 791 19.62 26.53 -34.13
CA TYR A 791 19.57 27.95 -34.48
C TYR A 791 20.18 28.81 -33.36
N SER A 792 19.72 28.61 -32.12
CA SER A 792 20.24 29.26 -30.92
C SER A 792 20.21 28.32 -29.71
N ALA A 793 21.25 28.37 -28.87
CA ALA A 793 21.13 27.99 -27.46
C ALA A 793 21.76 29.06 -26.58
N GLY A 794 21.37 29.11 -25.31
CA GLY A 794 21.98 29.94 -24.29
C GLY A 794 22.12 29.20 -22.96
N ALA A 795 23.15 29.56 -22.20
CA ALA A 795 23.45 28.99 -20.89
C ALA A 795 23.80 30.07 -19.86
N SER A 796 23.52 29.75 -18.59
CA SER A 796 23.87 30.52 -17.41
C SER A 796 24.84 29.71 -16.54
N TRP A 797 25.69 30.38 -15.77
CA TRP A 797 26.57 29.74 -14.78
C TRP A 797 26.86 30.66 -13.58
N LEU A 798 27.41 30.08 -12.52
CA LEU A 798 28.02 30.80 -11.40
C LEU A 798 29.55 30.61 -11.43
N GLU A 799 30.27 31.67 -11.10
CA GLU A 799 31.70 31.65 -10.81
C GLU A 799 31.87 32.01 -9.34
N LEU A 800 32.31 31.05 -8.53
CA LEU A 800 32.59 31.29 -7.11
C LEU A 800 34.07 31.62 -6.92
N PRO A 801 34.41 32.55 -6.01
CA PRO A 801 35.79 32.73 -5.54
C PRO A 801 36.39 31.42 -5.01
N GLN A 802 37.72 31.29 -4.98
CA GLN A 802 38.36 30.07 -4.44
C GLN A 802 38.25 29.96 -2.92
N GLU A 803 38.07 31.08 -2.22
CA GLU A 803 37.78 31.15 -0.80
C GLU A 803 36.32 30.77 -0.44
N GLU A 804 35.41 30.72 -1.41
CA GLU A 804 34.02 30.29 -1.19
C GLU A 804 33.95 28.76 -1.06
N LYS A 805 33.96 28.30 0.19
CA LYS A 805 33.96 26.88 0.58
C LYS A 805 32.64 26.42 1.21
N GLU A 806 31.57 27.20 1.11
CA GLU A 806 30.25 26.84 1.63
C GLU A 806 29.37 26.16 0.56
N PHE A 807 29.53 26.51 -0.71
CA PHE A 807 28.82 25.86 -1.84
C PHE A 807 29.37 24.47 -2.19
N GLN A 808 28.49 23.61 -2.71
CA GLN A 808 28.80 22.34 -3.39
C GLN A 808 28.02 22.26 -4.69
N TRP A 809 28.49 21.48 -5.65
CA TRP A 809 27.86 21.34 -6.95
C TRP A 809 28.33 20.07 -7.65
N GLY A 810 27.64 19.70 -8.70
CA GLY A 810 28.01 18.60 -9.57
C GLY A 810 27.07 18.48 -10.75
N GLU A 811 27.27 17.44 -11.54
CA GLU A 811 26.47 17.11 -12.72
C GLU A 811 26.01 15.65 -12.58
N PHE A 812 24.88 15.31 -13.22
CA PHE A 812 24.30 13.97 -13.27
C PHE A 812 23.70 13.73 -14.66
N SER A 813 23.86 12.54 -15.21
CA SER A 813 23.19 12.08 -16.43
C SER A 813 22.31 10.87 -16.14
N THR A 814 21.11 10.80 -16.73
CA THR A 814 20.27 9.59 -16.63
C THR A 814 20.97 8.34 -17.21
N LEU A 815 21.99 8.53 -18.04
CA LEU A 815 22.86 7.47 -18.57
C LEU A 815 23.78 6.81 -17.53
N GLU A 816 23.91 7.37 -16.33
CA GLU A 816 24.55 6.72 -15.18
C GLU A 816 23.67 5.62 -14.56
N VAL A 817 22.35 5.65 -14.83
CA VAL A 817 21.35 4.72 -14.28
C VAL A 817 20.84 3.73 -15.33
N HIS A 818 20.66 4.16 -16.58
CA HIS A 818 20.12 3.30 -17.64
C HIS A 818 20.83 3.49 -18.99
N SER A 819 20.85 2.45 -19.83
CA SER A 819 21.40 2.56 -21.19
C SER A 819 20.60 3.56 -22.03
N ARG A 820 21.28 4.26 -22.96
CA ARG A 820 20.63 5.10 -24.00
C ARG A 820 19.68 4.29 -24.88
N SER A 821 19.87 2.98 -25.01
CA SER A 821 18.97 2.08 -25.74
C SER A 821 17.73 1.65 -24.95
N GLN A 822 17.65 1.97 -23.66
CA GLN A 822 16.55 1.61 -22.75
C GLN A 822 16.05 2.86 -21.99
N PRO A 823 15.52 3.88 -22.69
CA PRO A 823 15.03 5.12 -22.10
C PRO A 823 13.89 4.86 -21.11
N GLN A 824 13.97 5.44 -19.92
CA GLN A 824 12.96 5.33 -18.87
C GLN A 824 12.02 6.55 -18.86
N LEU A 825 10.78 6.35 -18.41
CA LEU A 825 9.84 7.46 -18.14
C LEU A 825 10.19 8.20 -16.83
N SER A 826 10.94 7.58 -15.94
CA SER A 826 11.37 8.17 -14.67
C SER A 826 12.73 7.61 -14.28
N THR A 827 13.65 8.48 -13.90
CA THR A 827 15.00 8.12 -13.44
C THR A 827 15.30 8.86 -12.14
N SER A 828 15.67 8.13 -11.10
CA SER A 828 16.09 8.70 -9.82
C SER A 828 17.48 8.23 -9.44
N GLN A 829 18.30 9.09 -8.84
CA GLN A 829 19.61 8.73 -8.30
C GLN A 829 19.89 9.49 -7.00
N TRP A 830 20.56 8.84 -6.05
CA TRP A 830 21.08 9.53 -4.86
C TRP A 830 22.41 10.22 -5.16
N ILE A 831 22.50 11.51 -4.82
CA ILE A 831 23.68 12.34 -5.00
C ILE A 831 24.22 12.71 -3.61
N ALA A 832 25.34 12.09 -3.22
CA ALA A 832 26.04 12.44 -2.00
C ALA A 832 26.81 13.76 -2.15
N PHE A 833 26.77 14.60 -1.12
CA PHE A 833 27.62 15.79 -1.03
C PHE A 833 29.06 15.39 -0.65
N LYS A 834 30.05 16.10 -1.20
CA LYS A 834 31.48 15.84 -0.96
C LYS A 834 31.90 16.12 0.50
N ARG A 835 31.20 17.01 1.18
CA ARG A 835 31.23 17.22 2.63
C ARG A 835 29.80 17.30 3.14
N GLU A 836 29.59 16.93 4.40
CA GLU A 836 28.29 17.12 5.03
C GLU A 836 28.02 18.62 5.30
N PHE A 837 26.77 19.05 5.19
CA PHE A 837 26.31 20.37 5.67
C PHE A 837 25.82 20.27 7.12
N THR A 838 25.93 21.36 7.89
CA THR A 838 25.45 21.43 9.29
C THR A 838 23.94 21.18 9.42
N GLN A 839 23.18 21.63 8.41
CA GLN A 839 21.73 21.45 8.23
C GLN A 839 21.47 21.16 6.74
N PRO A 840 20.34 20.53 6.35
CA PRO A 840 20.05 20.25 4.94
C PRO A 840 20.12 21.53 4.09
N PRO A 841 20.92 21.58 3.01
CA PRO A 841 21.16 22.80 2.25
C PRO A 841 19.95 23.20 1.39
N HIS A 842 19.98 24.41 0.85
CA HIS A 842 19.20 24.70 -0.35
C HIS A 842 19.84 23.97 -1.54
N VAL A 843 19.07 23.14 -2.26
CA VAL A 843 19.51 22.44 -3.47
C VAL A 843 18.74 22.95 -4.68
N VAL A 844 19.47 23.25 -5.75
CA VAL A 844 18.96 23.83 -7.00
C VAL A 844 19.42 22.96 -8.15
N VAL A 845 18.46 22.35 -8.86
CA VAL A 845 18.69 21.49 -10.04
C VAL A 845 18.16 22.14 -11.31
N PHE A 846 18.82 21.91 -12.44
CA PHE A 846 18.46 22.46 -13.74
C PHE A 846 19.04 21.61 -14.88
N LEU A 847 18.48 21.73 -16.08
CA LEU A 847 18.92 21.02 -17.28
C LEU A 847 20.23 21.61 -17.81
N SER A 848 21.23 20.75 -18.00
CA SER A 848 22.50 21.06 -18.69
C SER A 848 22.57 20.39 -20.08
N GLY A 849 21.71 19.41 -20.37
CA GLY A 849 21.62 18.75 -21.68
C GLY A 849 20.44 17.79 -21.83
N LEU A 850 20.12 17.44 -23.08
CA LEU A 850 18.98 16.61 -23.50
C LEU A 850 19.32 15.77 -24.75
N ASP A 851 18.73 14.58 -24.87
CA ASP A 851 18.50 13.83 -26.12
C ASP A 851 17.05 13.29 -26.06
N MET A 852 16.12 13.92 -26.79
CA MET A 852 14.70 13.55 -26.80
C MET A 852 14.21 13.23 -28.21
N LEU A 853 13.38 12.20 -28.33
CA LEU A 853 12.86 11.72 -29.62
C LEU A 853 12.08 12.80 -30.39
N GLY A 854 12.54 13.15 -31.58
CA GLY A 854 11.96 14.25 -32.39
C GLY A 854 10.57 13.98 -32.95
N SER A 855 10.13 12.72 -32.98
CA SER A 855 8.80 12.32 -33.45
C SER A 855 7.71 12.40 -32.39
N ARG A 856 8.05 12.82 -31.17
CA ARG A 856 7.20 12.89 -29.97
C ARG A 856 7.36 14.25 -29.30
N ASP A 857 6.36 14.70 -28.54
CA ASP A 857 6.43 15.95 -27.77
C ASP A 857 7.57 15.93 -26.75
N TRP A 858 8.10 17.11 -26.44
CA TRP A 858 9.26 17.28 -25.60
C TRP A 858 8.83 17.66 -24.18
N ARG A 859 8.60 16.61 -23.38
CA ARG A 859 8.11 16.70 -22.00
C ARG A 859 9.13 16.10 -21.04
N VAL A 860 9.72 16.93 -20.19
CA VAL A 860 10.74 16.53 -19.20
C VAL A 860 10.64 17.43 -17.96
N ASN A 861 10.85 16.87 -16.78
CA ASN A 861 10.83 17.58 -15.51
C ASN A 861 11.97 17.08 -14.61
N VAL A 862 12.75 18.00 -14.06
CA VAL A 862 13.85 17.72 -13.13
C VAL A 862 13.48 18.22 -11.74
N THR A 863 13.72 17.41 -10.70
CA THR A 863 13.55 17.85 -9.31
C THR A 863 14.69 17.34 -8.41
N ALA A 864 14.85 18.02 -7.28
CA ALA A 864 15.61 17.52 -6.14
C ALA A 864 14.59 17.19 -5.04
N THR A 865 14.63 15.97 -4.52
CA THR A 865 13.86 15.54 -3.35
C THR A 865 14.82 15.00 -2.28
N ASP A 866 14.29 14.57 -1.14
CA ASP A 866 15.03 13.82 -0.12
C ASP A 866 16.30 14.59 0.36
N VAL A 867 16.24 15.92 0.40
CA VAL A 867 17.41 16.76 0.71
C VAL A 867 17.78 16.61 2.19
N THR A 868 18.94 15.99 2.45
CA THR A 868 19.49 15.80 3.79
C THR A 868 20.75 16.64 3.98
N ARG A 869 21.42 16.50 5.13
CA ARG A 869 22.75 17.08 5.37
C ARG A 869 23.85 16.47 4.48
N SER A 870 23.70 15.21 4.07
CA SER A 870 24.73 14.39 3.41
C SER A 870 24.50 14.18 1.91
N GLY A 871 23.32 14.48 1.38
CA GLY A 871 23.02 14.39 -0.05
C GLY A 871 21.58 14.79 -0.38
N PHE A 872 21.15 14.46 -1.59
CA PHE A 872 19.77 14.59 -2.06
C PHE A 872 19.46 13.58 -3.17
N ARG A 873 18.19 13.32 -3.45
CA ARG A 873 17.79 12.54 -4.63
C ARG A 873 17.57 13.48 -5.81
N VAL A 874 18.28 13.24 -6.92
CA VAL A 874 17.96 13.86 -8.21
C VAL A 874 16.93 12.99 -8.94
N GLN A 875 15.92 13.64 -9.49
CA GLN A 875 14.79 13.01 -10.18
C GLN A 875 14.65 13.62 -11.58
N VAL A 876 14.51 12.79 -12.61
CA VAL A 876 14.30 13.19 -14.00
C VAL A 876 13.16 12.37 -14.60
N ASP A 877 12.04 13.03 -14.89
CA ASP A 877 10.79 12.40 -15.35
C ASP A 877 10.38 12.88 -16.74
N THR A 878 9.82 11.99 -17.56
CA THR A 878 8.98 12.30 -18.72
C THR A 878 7.59 11.69 -18.54
N TRP A 879 6.65 12.01 -19.44
CA TRP A 879 5.29 11.47 -19.37
C TRP A 879 4.61 11.36 -20.73
N ALA A 880 3.49 10.61 -20.74
CA ALA A 880 2.77 10.20 -21.93
C ALA A 880 3.70 9.50 -22.95
N ASP A 881 3.84 10.05 -24.16
CA ASP A 881 4.62 9.44 -25.26
C ASP A 881 6.04 10.02 -25.44
N SER A 882 6.52 10.82 -24.49
CA SER A 882 7.83 11.50 -24.55
C SER A 882 8.99 10.58 -24.18
N VAL A 883 9.87 10.30 -25.14
CA VAL A 883 11.06 9.45 -24.96
C VAL A 883 12.32 10.30 -24.75
N LEU A 884 12.91 10.22 -23.55
CA LEU A 884 14.18 10.83 -23.18
C LEU A 884 15.29 9.77 -23.23
N TYR A 885 16.17 9.87 -24.22
CA TYR A 885 17.34 9.00 -24.34
C TYR A 885 18.46 9.39 -23.37
N CYS A 886 18.54 10.67 -23.00
CA CYS A 886 19.56 11.21 -22.11
C CYS A 886 19.05 12.53 -21.51
N GLY A 887 18.99 12.65 -20.18
CA GLY A 887 18.81 13.93 -19.50
C GLY A 887 20.05 14.25 -18.68
N ASN A 888 20.68 15.41 -18.92
CA ASN A 888 21.80 15.90 -18.11
C ASN A 888 21.32 17.03 -17.19
N VAL A 889 21.69 16.94 -15.92
CA VAL A 889 21.29 17.83 -14.84
C VAL A 889 22.54 18.45 -14.22
N GLY A 890 22.57 19.78 -14.14
CA GLY A 890 23.47 20.49 -13.23
C GLY A 890 22.79 20.69 -11.88
N TRP A 891 23.54 20.56 -10.79
CA TRP A 891 23.05 20.81 -9.44
C TRP A 891 24.01 21.69 -8.62
N ILE A 892 23.43 22.56 -7.79
CA ILE A 892 24.14 23.47 -6.89
C ILE A 892 23.48 23.40 -5.51
N ALA A 893 24.29 23.30 -4.45
CA ALA A 893 23.84 23.24 -3.06
C ALA A 893 24.60 24.24 -2.18
N TYR A 894 23.91 24.93 -1.27
CA TYR A 894 24.51 25.90 -0.35
C TYR A 894 23.77 25.95 1.01
N PRO A 895 24.40 26.42 2.11
CA PRO A 895 23.79 26.34 3.44
C PRO A 895 22.52 27.19 3.58
N GLN A 896 21.58 26.73 4.41
CA GLN A 896 20.49 27.60 4.87
C GLN A 896 21.04 28.77 5.71
N GLY A 897 20.32 29.90 5.72
CA GLY A 897 20.67 31.08 6.51
C GLY A 897 21.66 32.07 5.86
N ARG A 898 22.17 31.78 4.64
CA ARG A 898 22.83 32.80 3.81
C ARG A 898 21.87 33.98 3.58
N LEU A 899 22.32 35.20 3.88
CA LEU A 899 21.55 36.44 3.67
C LEU A 899 21.91 37.16 2.35
N ASP A 900 22.92 36.64 1.67
CA ASP A 900 23.53 37.11 0.41
C ASP A 900 23.21 36.19 -0.78
N VAL A 901 22.42 35.13 -0.56
CA VAL A 901 22.03 34.16 -1.59
C VAL A 901 20.56 33.75 -1.38
N VAL A 902 19.75 33.82 -2.44
CA VAL A 902 18.36 33.34 -2.45
C VAL A 902 18.16 32.48 -3.69
N SER A 903 17.49 31.34 -3.56
CA SER A 903 17.19 30.47 -4.70
C SER A 903 15.75 29.95 -4.64
N GLY A 904 15.26 29.49 -5.79
CA GLY A 904 13.94 28.91 -5.88
C GLY A 904 13.62 28.43 -7.28
N ARG A 905 12.33 28.15 -7.48
CA ARG A 905 11.77 27.69 -8.76
C ARG A 905 10.55 28.52 -9.11
N ALA A 906 10.19 28.52 -10.39
CA ALA A 906 8.91 29.02 -10.89
C ALA A 906 8.51 28.26 -12.14
N ASP A 907 7.21 28.16 -12.42
CA ASP A 907 6.67 27.49 -13.59
C ASP A 907 5.54 28.30 -14.23
N THR A 908 5.39 28.20 -15.54
CA THR A 908 4.22 28.70 -16.28
C THR A 908 2.88 28.24 -15.69
N ARG A 909 2.86 27.07 -15.03
CA ARG A 909 1.70 26.48 -14.34
C ARG A 909 1.25 27.29 -13.12
N ASP A 910 2.13 28.12 -12.55
CA ASP A 910 1.83 28.98 -11.39
C ASP A 910 0.90 30.15 -11.76
N ILE A 911 0.82 30.51 -13.05
CA ILE A 911 0.00 31.63 -13.56
C ILE A 911 -1.10 31.21 -14.54
N ARG A 912 -1.03 30.02 -15.15
CA ARG A 912 -2.05 29.51 -16.08
C ARG A 912 -2.13 27.98 -16.10
N SER A 913 -3.28 27.44 -16.50
CA SER A 913 -3.37 26.02 -16.81
C SER A 913 -2.63 25.70 -18.12
N TRP A 914 -1.90 24.58 -18.14
CA TRP A 914 -1.13 24.12 -19.30
C TRP A 914 -2.01 23.81 -20.52
N ILE A 915 -3.29 23.48 -20.32
CA ILE A 915 -4.28 23.23 -21.38
C ILE A 915 -4.60 24.47 -22.24
N ARG A 916 -4.07 25.64 -21.85
CA ARG A 916 -4.08 26.88 -22.64
C ARG A 916 -2.63 27.31 -22.87
N PRO A 917 -1.94 26.80 -23.92
CA PRO A 917 -0.61 27.23 -24.29
C PRO A 917 -0.54 28.74 -24.50
N GLN A 918 0.54 29.38 -24.04
CA GLN A 918 0.78 30.81 -24.27
C GLN A 918 2.27 31.03 -24.54
N LEU A 919 2.56 31.88 -25.52
CA LEU A 919 3.92 32.21 -25.92
C LEU A 919 4.62 33.04 -24.84
N ASN A 920 4.03 34.15 -24.39
CA ASN A 920 4.63 35.03 -23.38
C ASN A 920 4.15 34.63 -21.98
N ASN A 921 5.05 34.44 -21.01
CA ASN A 921 4.68 34.02 -19.65
C ASN A 921 5.60 34.70 -18.62
N ASN A 922 5.03 35.45 -17.67
CA ASN A 922 5.81 36.09 -16.61
C ASN A 922 5.05 36.17 -15.28
N ASN A 923 5.79 36.21 -14.18
CA ASN A 923 5.25 36.52 -12.86
C ASN A 923 6.29 37.23 -11.97
N LYS A 924 5.79 37.93 -10.95
CA LYS A 924 6.62 38.52 -9.89
C LYS A 924 6.85 37.52 -8.77
N ILE A 925 8.06 37.55 -8.21
CA ILE A 925 8.43 36.83 -6.99
C ILE A 925 9.06 37.80 -5.98
N THR A 926 9.02 37.44 -4.70
CA THR A 926 9.74 38.13 -3.63
C THR A 926 10.83 37.23 -3.07
N PHE A 927 11.88 37.84 -2.51
CA PHE A 927 12.99 37.13 -1.86
C PHE A 927 12.69 36.79 -0.38
N GLY A 928 11.41 36.71 -0.02
CA GLY A 928 10.94 36.41 1.33
C GLY A 928 11.41 37.45 2.34
N ASN A 929 12.11 37.00 3.38
CA ASN A 929 12.65 37.83 4.45
C ASN A 929 14.03 38.44 4.12
N ILE A 930 14.64 38.08 2.99
CA ILE A 930 15.95 38.58 2.57
C ILE A 930 15.75 39.83 1.70
N ASN A 931 16.46 40.90 2.06
CA ASN A 931 16.50 42.15 1.33
C ASN A 931 17.98 42.51 1.10
N PHE A 932 18.43 42.34 -0.14
CA PHE A 932 19.83 42.55 -0.54
C PHE A 932 20.23 44.04 -0.42
N ALA A 933 21.53 44.32 -0.23
CA ALA A 933 22.03 45.70 -0.15
C ALA A 933 21.95 46.45 -1.51
N GLN A 934 21.90 45.71 -2.62
CA GLN A 934 21.72 46.17 -4.00
C GLN A 934 20.88 45.13 -4.75
N PRO A 935 20.29 45.45 -5.92
CA PRO A 935 19.62 44.44 -6.75
C PRO A 935 20.59 43.30 -7.15
N PRO A 936 20.32 42.04 -6.78
CA PRO A 936 21.27 40.93 -6.93
C PRO A 936 21.50 40.56 -8.40
N LYS A 937 22.60 39.83 -8.65
CA LYS A 937 22.79 39.11 -9.91
C LYS A 937 21.99 37.81 -9.88
N VAL A 938 21.40 37.43 -11.02
CA VAL A 938 20.45 36.32 -11.07
C VAL A 938 20.87 35.29 -12.12
N PHE A 939 21.29 34.12 -11.66
CA PHE A 939 21.35 32.90 -12.47
C PHE A 939 19.92 32.41 -12.73
N VAL A 940 19.62 32.00 -13.97
CA VAL A 940 18.36 31.35 -14.34
C VAL A 940 18.62 30.24 -15.34
N ALA A 941 17.97 29.09 -15.16
CA ALA A 941 18.06 27.93 -16.04
C ALA A 941 16.77 27.10 -16.05
N LEU A 942 16.50 26.40 -17.14
CA LEU A 942 15.34 25.53 -17.30
C LEU A 942 15.41 24.31 -16.37
N ASN A 943 14.28 23.93 -15.77
CA ASN A 943 14.14 22.68 -15.00
C ASN A 943 12.93 21.83 -15.42
N SER A 944 12.01 22.36 -16.24
CA SER A 944 10.94 21.59 -16.85
C SER A 944 10.60 22.12 -18.25
N LEU A 945 10.15 21.22 -19.14
CA LEU A 945 9.67 21.51 -20.49
C LEU A 945 8.43 20.65 -20.77
N ASN A 946 7.51 21.19 -21.56
CA ASN A 946 6.34 20.53 -22.11
C ASN A 946 5.94 21.30 -23.39
N ILE A 947 6.53 20.91 -24.52
CA ILE A 947 6.43 21.61 -25.81
C ILE A 947 5.99 20.62 -26.89
N ASP A 948 5.02 21.04 -27.71
CA ASP A 948 4.48 20.27 -28.84
C ASP A 948 5.53 20.09 -29.96
N ARG A 949 5.58 18.88 -30.53
CA ARG A 949 6.54 18.51 -31.59
C ARG A 949 6.25 19.06 -32.98
N SER A 950 5.09 19.68 -33.22
CA SER A 950 4.65 20.13 -34.55
C SER A 950 5.47 21.31 -35.09
N ALA A 951 6.05 22.12 -34.21
CA ALA A 951 6.95 23.23 -34.51
C ALA A 951 8.34 22.99 -33.92
N ASN A 952 9.30 23.87 -34.19
CA ASN A 952 10.61 23.82 -33.52
C ASN A 952 10.45 24.04 -32.01
N LEU A 953 11.33 23.40 -31.23
CA LEU A 953 11.45 23.71 -29.80
C LEU A 953 12.04 25.11 -29.68
N ARG A 954 11.22 26.08 -29.27
CA ARG A 954 11.65 27.47 -29.05
C ARG A 954 11.24 27.93 -27.66
N ILE A 955 12.22 28.16 -26.80
CA ILE A 955 12.01 28.66 -25.46
C ILE A 955 13.18 29.54 -25.02
N ARG A 956 12.88 30.64 -24.33
CA ARG A 956 13.86 31.54 -23.69
C ARG A 956 13.42 31.81 -22.26
N THR A 957 14.40 32.06 -21.40
CA THR A 957 14.15 32.46 -20.02
C THR A 957 14.95 33.72 -19.72
N SER A 958 14.32 34.67 -19.05
CA SER A 958 14.94 35.94 -18.69
C SER A 958 14.32 36.50 -17.42
N VAL A 959 14.98 37.49 -16.81
CA VAL A 959 14.48 38.17 -15.62
C VAL A 959 14.62 39.69 -15.83
N ASP A 960 13.64 40.43 -15.35
CA ASP A 960 13.68 41.89 -15.31
C ASP A 960 13.05 42.40 -14.01
N ASN A 961 12.98 43.73 -13.84
CA ASN A 961 12.46 44.37 -12.62
C ASN A 961 13.11 43.84 -11.32
N VAL A 962 14.38 43.43 -11.38
CA VAL A 962 15.14 42.96 -10.22
C VAL A 962 15.32 44.11 -9.25
N THR A 963 14.85 43.95 -8.02
CA THR A 963 15.02 44.88 -6.90
C THR A 963 15.82 44.21 -5.79
N THR A 964 16.02 44.90 -4.67
CA THR A 964 16.64 44.30 -3.48
C THR A 964 15.80 43.19 -2.84
N SER A 965 14.50 43.07 -3.15
CA SER A 965 13.53 42.20 -2.46
C SER A 965 12.66 41.35 -3.38
N GLY A 966 12.91 41.36 -4.69
CA GLY A 966 12.19 40.51 -5.65
C GLY A 966 12.62 40.72 -7.10
N MET A 967 11.96 40.02 -8.01
CA MET A 967 12.13 40.17 -9.46
C MET A 967 10.89 39.72 -10.23
N THR A 968 10.83 40.03 -11.53
CA THR A 968 9.92 39.39 -12.48
C THR A 968 10.71 38.37 -13.29
N TRP A 969 10.22 37.12 -13.39
CA TRP A 969 10.75 36.13 -14.32
C TRP A 969 9.91 36.06 -15.59
N HIS A 970 10.51 35.63 -16.70
CA HIS A 970 9.88 35.38 -17.99
C HIS A 970 10.29 34.00 -18.52
N ILE A 971 9.34 33.26 -19.09
CA ILE A 971 9.53 31.94 -19.73
C ILE A 971 8.75 31.97 -21.05
N ASP A 972 9.39 32.40 -22.14
CA ASP A 972 8.70 32.67 -23.40
C ASP A 972 9.01 31.66 -24.51
N GLY A 973 8.00 31.27 -25.27
CA GLY A 973 8.15 30.72 -26.62
C GLY A 973 7.90 31.78 -27.69
N TRP A 974 8.17 31.48 -28.96
CA TRP A 974 7.87 32.37 -30.08
C TRP A 974 7.60 31.63 -31.41
N SER A 975 7.08 32.38 -32.39
CA SER A 975 6.67 31.88 -33.70
C SER A 975 5.59 30.80 -33.59
N ASP A 976 5.73 29.67 -34.28
CA ASP A 976 4.75 28.57 -34.33
C ASP A 976 4.85 27.56 -33.17
N THR A 977 5.73 27.78 -32.17
CA THR A 977 5.91 26.84 -31.05
C THR A 977 4.70 26.81 -30.10
N VAL A 978 4.33 25.63 -29.59
CA VAL A 978 3.20 25.48 -28.66
C VAL A 978 3.72 25.08 -27.28
N LEU A 979 3.88 26.08 -26.42
CA LEU A 979 4.40 25.96 -25.06
C LEU A 979 3.27 25.63 -24.07
N TYR A 980 2.98 24.33 -23.88
CA TYR A 980 2.02 23.87 -22.88
C TYR A 980 2.46 24.29 -21.47
N SER A 981 3.70 23.97 -21.08
CA SER A 981 4.30 24.48 -19.84
C SER A 981 5.83 24.39 -19.86
N ALA A 982 6.50 25.21 -19.05
CA ALA A 982 7.91 25.06 -18.71
C ALA A 982 8.21 25.73 -17.35
N GLY A 983 9.34 25.39 -16.78
CA GLY A 983 9.76 25.85 -15.46
C GLY A 983 11.25 26.15 -15.37
N ILE A 984 11.60 27.03 -14.45
CA ILE A 984 12.95 27.54 -14.21
C ILE A 984 13.38 27.33 -12.76
N SER A 985 14.69 27.15 -12.58
CA SER A 985 15.40 27.31 -11.32
C SER A 985 16.20 28.61 -11.38
N TYR A 986 16.24 29.35 -10.27
CA TYR A 986 16.99 30.59 -10.19
C TYR A 986 17.85 30.65 -8.92
N ILE A 987 18.97 31.39 -9.00
CA ILE A 987 19.82 31.74 -7.86
C ILE A 987 20.17 33.22 -7.95
N CYS A 988 19.71 34.00 -6.99
CA CYS A 988 20.05 35.41 -6.78
C CYS A 988 21.24 35.49 -5.81
N VAL A 989 22.27 36.25 -6.17
CA VAL A 989 23.49 36.49 -5.36
C VAL A 989 23.78 37.99 -5.26
N ALA A 990 24.31 38.42 -4.11
CA ALA A 990 24.57 39.83 -3.78
C ALA A 990 25.59 40.53 -4.71
#